data_AF-A0A7X3RND6-F1
#
_entry.id   AF-A0A7X3RND6-F1
#
_cell.length_a   1.000
_cell.length_b   1.000
_cell.length_c   1.000
_cell.angle_alpha   90.00
_cell.angle_beta   90.00
_cell.angle_gamma   90.00
#
_symmetry.space_group_name_H-M   'P 1'
#
loop_
_entity.id
_entity.type
_entity.pdbx_description
1 polymer ?
#
loop_
_entity_poly.entity_id
_entity_poly.type
_entity_poly.pdbx_seq_one_letter_code
_entity_poly.pdbx_strand_id
1 'polypeptide(L)'
;MQFIYEDREGRIWCGGHRTLGYYDGTAYHDLIPLYLQHYEKPPSPQWPNQCRGIAQDPQGHLWFGFNYLIRFDGTSFHRYEEEEGFPPRILTSYAVGQDDTGKVWIGYREYENKLWCYADGTFQSVQVDLEGTLRKIQCDSEGRMWFCTSQGVFYQDGDGFSRFTPADGLPHPAVKAVFQDREHQYWFATWGGVGLYDAHSISVFDMSPNLSHVAKSKSEISQIVQDQRGDIWVGYIAPFLNRLEKSVFRFDGEHFDFAGTKDDDIDNCFAIYEDHDGYLWFGGVNSLFRYDGQKLENMQTIAGSGEGSISAIAQDSQGQFLFGHWENSIKKIRRDLLDSPLRLTYQRGETFQTIFLENKNKDPYSRIGTVISGHNSEVYFHLIHQNFSDTNKGFARWHPEDGLKFYGIEDGLIDDRVTDLIEDRNGNLWIATQRGLSCFDGSTFHNFTTKDGLPSTAIRCLFEDSQGHLWLGTDGGVGHYDGQLFQTIQSPHIRPVSQILEDRDGNFWFGTILGSIIRYRQRQTLPIVRLLKVIADKVYENPQEGIVSTTDQQVTFEYKGLSFSTHPRDLLYVYRLKGYDTDWQPVTRKMRAYYRDLPLGEYTFQVRAIDRDLNYSEVAQARLSVEMDPRISALTSIINSKDGVGKEFIGESAALHEFQIQIRKVAATDLTVLFKGETGVGKGLAARVLHALSAKCDGPFMQVNCGALPETLIDSELFGHERGAFTSAVSRKLGKVELAKGGTLFLDEVGDMTLETQARMLRLLEEGTFERVGGSETLSIQARIVAATNRDLKEMVNAGTFREDLYYRLNAFPMSLPSLRERKEDIPDLAEFFKHRMATHLDKQIEPLAVEVIEVLQACDWPGNVRELEHTINRAVIVCQDSQIEVADIGLINSSPPVSPDREIVPMAEFERRYILKVLKATNWKIRGTEGAATLLQLPPSTLYNKMQKLGIKRP
;
A
#
# COMPACT_ATOMS: atom_id res chain seq x y z
N MET A 1 -24.28 11.03 30.07
CA MET A 1 -23.59 10.08 30.96
C MET A 1 -22.12 10.06 30.63
N GLN A 2 -21.24 10.09 31.65
CA GLN A 2 -19.79 10.00 31.53
C GLN A 2 -19.29 8.56 31.76
N PHE A 3 -20.01 7.76 32.54
CA PHE A 3 -19.69 6.34 32.78
C PHE A 3 -20.97 5.50 32.90
N ILE A 4 -20.79 4.20 32.67
CA ILE A 4 -21.75 3.12 32.98
C ILE A 4 -20.92 1.97 33.55
N TYR A 5 -21.36 1.37 34.65
CA TYR A 5 -20.68 0.26 35.32
C TYR A 5 -21.71 -0.71 35.90
N GLU A 6 -21.51 -2.01 35.77
CA GLU A 6 -22.34 -3.02 36.42
C GLU A 6 -21.58 -3.57 37.62
N ASP A 7 -22.19 -3.53 38.81
CA ASP A 7 -21.59 -4.11 40.00
C ASP A 7 -21.89 -5.61 40.15
N ARG A 8 -21.25 -6.25 41.14
CA ARG A 8 -21.46 -7.68 41.42
C ARG A 8 -22.89 -8.05 41.82
N GLU A 9 -23.72 -7.07 42.18
CA GLU A 9 -25.13 -7.26 42.50
C GLU A 9 -26.03 -7.07 41.26
N GLY A 10 -25.45 -6.81 40.08
CA GLY A 10 -26.18 -6.60 38.82
C GLY A 10 -26.80 -5.21 38.69
N ARG A 11 -26.43 -4.25 39.56
CA ARG A 11 -26.93 -2.87 39.49
C ARG A 11 -26.14 -2.10 38.45
N ILE A 12 -26.83 -1.33 37.63
CA ILE A 12 -26.22 -0.47 36.61
C ILE A 12 -25.97 0.92 37.18
N TRP A 13 -24.73 1.19 37.54
CA TRP A 13 -24.24 2.48 37.98
C TRP A 13 -24.00 3.41 36.80
N CYS A 14 -24.49 4.64 36.90
CA CYS A 14 -24.24 5.65 35.89
C CYS A 14 -24.16 7.05 36.49
N GLY A 15 -23.44 7.93 35.80
CA GLY A 15 -23.23 9.27 36.29
C GLY A 15 -22.49 10.16 35.30
N GLY A 16 -22.39 11.44 35.63
CA GLY A 16 -21.80 12.48 34.80
C GLY A 16 -21.75 13.81 35.52
N HIS A 17 -21.84 14.91 34.77
CA HIS A 17 -21.80 16.23 35.38
C HIS A 17 -23.02 16.42 36.31
N ARG A 18 -22.77 16.52 37.62
CA ARG A 18 -23.80 16.65 38.68
C ARG A 18 -24.81 15.50 38.75
N THR A 19 -24.43 14.31 38.29
CA THR A 19 -25.29 13.12 38.30
C THR A 19 -24.49 11.91 38.78
N LEU A 20 -25.00 11.19 39.77
CA LEU A 20 -24.43 9.95 40.29
C LEU A 20 -25.56 9.10 40.87
N GLY A 21 -25.75 7.90 40.34
CA GLY A 21 -26.77 6.99 40.83
C GLY A 21 -26.63 5.60 40.23
N TYR A 22 -27.56 4.73 40.58
CA TYR A 22 -27.64 3.39 40.00
C TYR A 22 -29.08 3.00 39.70
N TYR A 23 -29.23 2.08 38.76
CA TYR A 23 -30.46 1.42 38.41
C TYR A 23 -30.41 -0.03 38.88
N ASP A 24 -31.37 -0.44 39.70
CA ASP A 24 -31.43 -1.79 40.30
C ASP A 24 -32.29 -2.78 39.50
N GLY A 25 -32.75 -2.40 38.31
CA GLY A 25 -33.71 -3.17 37.51
C GLY A 25 -35.16 -2.74 37.70
N THR A 26 -35.47 -1.94 38.73
CA THR A 26 -36.83 -1.45 39.01
C THR A 26 -36.92 0.07 39.02
N ALA A 27 -35.96 0.73 39.67
CA ALA A 27 -35.93 2.19 39.82
C ALA A 27 -34.51 2.73 39.74
N TYR A 28 -34.41 4.02 39.38
CA TYR A 28 -33.16 4.76 39.43
C TYR A 28 -33.03 5.48 40.78
N HIS A 29 -31.92 5.26 41.47
CA HIS A 29 -31.61 5.85 42.77
C HIS A 29 -30.57 6.97 42.58
N ASP A 30 -30.98 8.22 42.81
CA ASP A 30 -30.07 9.38 42.77
C ASP A 30 -29.32 9.52 44.10
N LEU A 31 -27.99 9.41 44.05
CA LEU A 31 -27.11 9.46 45.22
C LEU A 31 -26.46 10.83 45.43
N ILE A 32 -26.74 11.81 44.56
CA ILE A 32 -26.23 13.18 44.72
C ILE A 32 -26.67 13.81 46.06
N PRO A 33 -27.94 13.69 46.52
CA PRO A 33 -28.34 14.25 47.81
C PRO A 33 -27.57 13.65 48.99
N LEU A 34 -27.32 12.34 48.95
CA LEU A 34 -26.56 11.62 49.98
C LEU A 34 -25.10 12.08 50.02
N TYR A 35 -24.48 12.24 48.85
CA TYR A 35 -23.11 12.76 48.74
C TYR A 35 -22.99 14.19 49.27
N LEU A 36 -23.92 15.09 48.92
CA LEU A 36 -23.89 16.49 49.34
C LEU A 36 -24.05 16.65 50.86
N GLN A 37 -24.82 15.78 51.53
CA GLN A 37 -24.98 15.82 52.99
C GLN A 37 -23.65 15.68 53.76
N HIS A 38 -22.67 14.97 53.22
CA HIS A 38 -21.38 14.74 53.89
C HIS A 38 -20.29 15.77 53.52
N TYR A 39 -20.38 16.40 52.34
CA TYR A 39 -19.26 17.16 51.76
C TYR A 39 -19.56 18.64 51.43
N GLU A 40 -20.74 19.17 51.79
CA GLU A 40 -20.98 20.61 51.77
C GLU A 40 -20.22 21.32 52.90
N LYS A 41 -18.97 21.74 52.62
CA LYS A 41 -18.35 22.87 53.32
C LYS A 41 -17.89 23.95 52.33
N PRO A 42 -18.14 25.23 52.63
CA PRO A 42 -17.75 26.35 51.75
C PRO A 42 -16.22 26.48 51.65
N PRO A 43 -15.71 27.04 50.53
CA PRO A 43 -16.42 27.71 49.46
C PRO A 43 -16.56 26.81 48.22
N SER A 44 -17.79 26.64 47.73
CA SER A 44 -18.20 25.84 46.55
C SER A 44 -18.50 24.35 46.84
N PRO A 45 -19.76 23.88 46.69
CA PRO A 45 -20.04 22.45 46.67
C PRO A 45 -19.28 21.81 45.51
N GLN A 46 -18.40 20.85 45.83
CA GLN A 46 -17.59 20.16 44.84
C GLN A 46 -18.37 18.95 44.33
N TRP A 47 -19.11 19.13 43.24
CA TRP A 47 -19.82 18.02 42.59
C TRP A 47 -18.84 16.99 42.04
N PRO A 48 -19.19 15.69 42.08
CA PRO A 48 -18.45 14.67 41.36
C PRO A 48 -18.49 15.00 39.86
N ASN A 49 -17.32 15.08 39.22
CA ASN A 49 -17.22 15.38 37.80
C ASN A 49 -16.02 14.66 37.19
N GLN A 50 -16.15 14.29 35.91
CA GLN A 50 -15.10 13.62 35.14
C GLN A 50 -14.67 12.27 35.72
N CYS A 51 -15.63 11.40 36.04
CA CYS A 51 -15.33 10.02 36.44
C CYS A 51 -14.57 9.31 35.32
N ARG A 52 -13.42 8.70 35.62
CA ARG A 52 -12.59 7.98 34.63
C ARG A 52 -12.38 6.51 34.92
N GLY A 53 -12.65 6.07 36.14
CA GLY A 53 -12.57 4.68 36.52
C GLY A 53 -13.52 4.39 37.67
N ILE A 54 -14.10 3.20 37.63
CA ILE A 54 -14.91 2.65 38.71
C ILE A 54 -14.40 1.24 38.95
N ALA A 55 -14.27 0.89 40.23
CA ALA A 55 -13.86 -0.42 40.67
C ALA A 55 -14.66 -0.83 41.90
N GLN A 56 -14.92 -2.12 42.09
CA GLN A 56 -15.61 -2.62 43.26
C GLN A 56 -14.68 -3.53 44.07
N ASP A 57 -14.29 -3.14 45.28
CA ASP A 57 -13.40 -3.96 46.10
C ASP A 57 -14.05 -5.29 46.58
N PRO A 58 -13.29 -6.25 47.14
CA PRO A 58 -13.86 -7.53 47.57
C PRO A 58 -14.87 -7.40 48.70
N GLN A 59 -14.82 -6.31 49.48
CA GLN A 59 -15.79 -6.00 50.52
C GLN A 59 -17.10 -5.42 49.94
N GLY A 60 -17.15 -5.17 48.64
CA GLY A 60 -18.32 -4.67 47.93
C GLY A 60 -18.36 -3.14 47.81
N HIS A 61 -17.35 -2.42 48.33
CA HIS A 61 -17.32 -0.97 48.23
C HIS A 61 -16.96 -0.51 46.81
N LEU A 62 -17.61 0.56 46.35
CA LEU A 62 -17.39 1.13 45.03
C LEU A 62 -16.45 2.32 45.09
N TRP A 63 -15.38 2.25 44.31
CA TRP A 63 -14.35 3.28 44.20
C TRP A 63 -14.55 4.07 42.91
N PHE A 64 -14.60 5.39 43.02
CA PHE A 64 -14.83 6.30 41.91
C PHE A 64 -13.64 7.26 41.75
N GLY A 65 -13.02 7.22 40.57
CA GLY A 65 -11.95 8.12 40.16
C GLY A 65 -12.49 9.38 39.51
N PHE A 66 -12.95 10.34 40.31
CA PHE A 66 -13.27 11.69 39.84
C PHE A 66 -11.99 12.55 39.85
N ASN A 67 -12.13 13.88 39.90
CA ASN A 67 -11.08 14.84 40.30
C ASN A 67 -10.60 14.68 41.76
N TYR A 68 -11.09 13.66 42.46
CA TYR A 68 -10.69 13.14 43.76
C TYR A 68 -11.14 11.67 43.82
N LEU A 69 -10.57 10.87 44.72
CA LEU A 69 -10.96 9.48 44.91
C LEU A 69 -12.09 9.41 45.96
N ILE A 70 -13.21 8.79 45.60
CA ILE A 70 -14.34 8.54 46.49
C ILE A 70 -14.56 7.04 46.62
N ARG A 71 -14.88 6.56 47.82
CA ARG A 71 -15.37 5.20 48.06
C ARG A 71 -16.79 5.25 48.60
N PHE A 72 -17.69 4.42 48.08
CA PHE A 72 -19.05 4.24 48.54
C PHE A 72 -19.20 2.86 49.18
N ASP A 73 -19.63 2.82 50.44
CA ASP A 73 -19.75 1.57 51.20
C ASP A 73 -21.14 0.92 51.15
N GLY A 74 -22.07 1.48 50.37
CA GLY A 74 -23.48 1.08 50.34
C GLY A 74 -24.39 2.04 51.11
N THR A 75 -23.84 2.82 52.05
CA THR A 75 -24.60 3.73 52.92
C THR A 75 -24.04 5.16 52.96
N SER A 76 -22.73 5.30 52.79
CA SER A 76 -22.01 6.56 52.93
C SER A 76 -20.90 6.68 51.88
N PHE A 77 -20.52 7.93 51.59
CA PHE A 77 -19.37 8.23 50.76
C PHE A 77 -18.20 8.64 51.66
N HIS A 78 -17.01 8.08 51.40
CA HIS A 78 -15.73 8.52 51.95
C HIS A 78 -14.87 9.13 50.83
N ARG A 79 -14.27 10.29 51.08
CA ARG A 79 -13.38 10.98 50.14
C ARG A 79 -11.98 10.99 50.73
N TYR A 80 -11.02 10.45 49.99
CA TYR A 80 -9.63 10.36 50.43
C TYR A 80 -8.88 11.68 50.22
N GLU A 81 -8.12 12.08 51.24
CA GLU A 81 -7.28 13.29 51.24
C GLU A 81 -5.80 12.93 51.51
N GLU A 82 -4.89 13.88 51.26
CA GLU A 82 -3.43 13.66 51.34
C GLU A 82 -2.94 13.18 52.72
N GLU A 83 -3.63 13.61 53.78
CA GLU A 83 -3.34 13.23 55.18
C GLU A 83 -3.56 11.73 55.45
N GLU A 84 -4.35 11.04 54.62
CA GLU A 84 -4.64 9.60 54.72
C GLU A 84 -3.67 8.74 53.88
N GLY A 85 -2.56 9.33 53.41
CA GLY A 85 -1.57 8.65 52.55
C GLY A 85 -1.96 8.59 51.09
N PHE A 86 -2.99 9.34 50.67
CA PHE A 86 -3.39 9.50 49.27
C PHE A 86 -2.52 10.57 48.57
N PRO A 87 -2.31 10.53 47.24
CA PRO A 87 -1.45 11.50 46.55
C PRO A 87 -1.95 12.94 46.68
N PRO A 88 -1.06 13.95 46.59
CA PRO A 88 -1.44 15.35 46.69
C PRO A 88 -2.54 15.74 45.71
N ARG A 89 -3.34 16.73 46.10
CA ARG A 89 -4.53 17.18 45.37
C ARG A 89 -4.16 17.74 43.99
N ILE A 90 -4.43 16.96 42.94
CA ILE A 90 -4.17 17.34 41.54
C ILE A 90 -5.50 17.62 40.84
N LEU A 91 -5.57 18.69 40.03
CA LEU A 91 -6.78 19.12 39.30
C LEU A 91 -7.17 18.19 38.12
N THR A 92 -6.78 16.91 38.17
CA THR A 92 -7.04 15.93 37.10
C THR A 92 -7.72 14.68 37.66
N SER A 93 -8.50 13.98 36.82
CA SER A 93 -9.23 12.79 37.26
C SER A 93 -8.37 11.53 37.28
N TYR A 94 -8.66 10.67 38.27
CA TYR A 94 -7.95 9.42 38.51
C TYR A 94 -8.51 8.27 37.66
N ALA A 95 -7.63 7.46 37.08
CA ALA A 95 -8.00 6.15 36.57
C ALA A 95 -7.99 5.16 37.75
N VAL A 96 -9.02 4.32 37.85
CA VAL A 96 -9.20 3.34 38.93
C VAL A 96 -9.56 1.99 38.31
N GLY A 97 -8.93 0.93 38.80
CA GLY A 97 -9.23 -0.47 38.45
C GLY A 97 -8.96 -1.39 39.64
N GLN A 98 -9.49 -2.61 39.59
CA GLN A 98 -9.26 -3.63 40.63
C GLN A 98 -8.59 -4.84 39.99
N ASP A 99 -7.61 -5.44 40.66
CA ASP A 99 -7.06 -6.74 40.26
C ASP A 99 -7.87 -7.93 40.81
N ASP A 100 -7.55 -9.13 40.36
CA ASP A 100 -8.18 -10.38 40.81
C ASP A 100 -7.95 -10.68 42.31
N THR A 101 -6.83 -10.21 42.88
CA THR A 101 -6.52 -10.32 44.31
C THR A 101 -7.33 -9.36 45.18
N GLY A 102 -8.02 -8.40 44.56
CA GLY A 102 -8.89 -7.45 45.23
C GLY A 102 -8.25 -6.11 45.56
N LYS A 103 -7.02 -5.85 45.12
CA LYS A 103 -6.36 -4.56 45.32
C LYS A 103 -6.88 -3.54 44.34
N VAL A 104 -7.00 -2.29 44.79
CA VAL A 104 -7.49 -1.18 43.97
C VAL A 104 -6.31 -0.35 43.47
N TRP A 105 -6.14 -0.33 42.15
CA TRP A 105 -5.08 0.39 41.45
C TRP A 105 -5.56 1.77 41.02
N ILE A 106 -4.73 2.79 41.27
CA ILE A 106 -5.06 4.20 41.06
C ILE A 106 -3.88 4.92 40.38
N GLY A 107 -4.17 5.78 39.39
CA GLY A 107 -3.15 6.66 38.80
C GLY A 107 -3.73 7.95 38.20
N TYR A 108 -2.88 8.96 37.98
CA TYR A 108 -3.27 10.28 37.47
C TYR A 108 -2.43 10.74 36.25
N ARG A 109 -2.74 11.95 35.73
CA ARG A 109 -2.37 12.44 34.38
C ARG A 109 -1.04 13.24 34.26
N GLU A 110 -0.20 13.36 35.28
CA GLU A 110 0.99 14.24 35.22
C GLU A 110 2.32 13.49 35.07
N TYR A 111 3.36 14.24 34.69
CA TYR A 111 4.68 13.82 34.18
C TYR A 111 5.48 12.83 35.06
N GLU A 112 5.07 12.57 36.30
CA GLU A 112 5.77 11.64 37.20
C GLU A 112 5.22 10.21 37.19
N ASN A 113 4.14 9.90 36.42
CA ASN A 113 3.63 8.55 36.14
C ASN A 113 3.52 7.60 37.36
N LYS A 114 3.31 8.13 38.57
CA LYS A 114 3.21 7.32 39.78
C LYS A 114 1.88 6.55 39.80
N LEU A 115 1.98 5.28 40.15
CA LEU A 115 0.85 4.36 40.30
C LEU A 115 0.71 4.03 41.79
N TRP A 116 -0.51 3.94 42.30
CA TRP A 116 -0.78 3.52 43.68
C TRP A 116 -1.63 2.27 43.69
N CYS A 117 -1.38 1.44 44.68
CA CYS A 117 -2.15 0.24 44.97
C CYS A 117 -2.71 0.37 46.39
N TYR A 118 -4.01 0.28 46.54
CA TYR A 118 -4.69 0.20 47.83
C TYR A 118 -4.92 -1.27 48.18
N ALA A 119 -4.29 -1.70 49.26
CA ALA A 119 -4.39 -3.06 49.79
C ALA A 119 -4.35 -3.01 51.33
N ASP A 120 -5.11 -3.88 51.99
CA ASP A 120 -5.11 -4.04 53.46
C ASP A 120 -5.27 -2.73 54.25
N GLY A 121 -6.08 -1.80 53.74
CA GLY A 121 -6.36 -0.53 54.41
C GLY A 121 -5.34 0.59 54.16
N THR A 122 -4.28 0.34 53.37
CA THR A 122 -3.18 1.30 53.16
C THR A 122 -2.88 1.54 51.68
N PHE A 123 -2.42 2.75 51.34
CA PHE A 123 -1.92 3.07 50.01
C PHE A 123 -0.43 2.77 49.90
N GLN A 124 -0.04 2.02 48.87
CA GLN A 124 1.35 1.72 48.53
C GLN A 124 1.69 2.34 47.17
N SER A 125 2.79 3.10 47.09
CA SER A 125 3.26 3.64 45.82
C SER A 125 4.05 2.60 45.03
N VAL A 126 3.73 2.44 43.75
CA VAL A 126 4.39 1.54 42.82
C VAL A 126 5.21 2.38 41.84
N GLN A 127 6.53 2.18 41.82
CA GLN A 127 7.46 2.93 40.98
C GLN A 127 7.51 2.31 39.57
N VAL A 128 6.78 2.90 38.62
CA VAL A 128 6.75 2.49 37.21
C VAL A 128 6.74 3.74 36.35
N ASP A 129 7.63 3.82 35.36
CA ASP A 129 7.57 4.90 34.37
C ASP A 129 6.65 4.50 33.22
N LEU A 130 5.40 4.97 33.27
CA LEU A 130 4.38 4.68 32.26
C LEU A 130 4.55 5.48 30.94
N GLU A 131 5.69 6.17 30.74
CA GLU A 131 6.09 6.93 29.54
C GLU A 131 4.95 7.69 28.81
N GLY A 132 3.99 8.23 29.55
CA GLY A 132 2.84 8.93 28.97
C GLY A 132 1.65 9.00 29.90
N THR A 133 0.65 9.79 29.51
CA THR A 133 -0.55 9.99 30.34
C THR A 133 -1.35 8.70 30.47
N LEU A 134 -1.50 8.20 31.69
CA LEU A 134 -2.43 7.12 32.02
C LEU A 134 -3.89 7.54 31.78
N ARG A 135 -4.65 6.66 31.14
CA ARG A 135 -6.04 6.92 30.72
C ARG A 135 -7.04 5.97 31.36
N LYS A 136 -6.73 4.68 31.40
CA LYS A 136 -7.62 3.64 31.91
C LYS A 136 -6.79 2.51 32.54
N ILE A 137 -7.29 1.98 33.64
CA ILE A 137 -6.77 0.78 34.28
C ILE A 137 -7.86 -0.28 34.18
N GLN A 138 -7.52 -1.51 33.80
CA GLN A 138 -8.48 -2.59 33.63
C GLN A 138 -7.84 -3.95 33.90
N CYS A 139 -8.56 -4.83 34.58
CA CYS A 139 -8.16 -6.23 34.74
C CYS A 139 -8.80 -7.07 33.63
N ASP A 140 -8.06 -8.05 33.12
CA ASP A 140 -8.59 -9.06 32.21
C ASP A 140 -9.18 -10.27 32.96
N SER A 141 -9.70 -11.26 32.23
CA SER A 141 -10.33 -12.45 32.85
C SER A 141 -9.33 -13.37 33.54
N GLU A 142 -8.04 -13.19 33.29
CA GLU A 142 -6.93 -13.98 33.83
C GLU A 142 -6.24 -13.28 35.00
N GLY A 143 -6.76 -12.13 35.44
CA GLY A 143 -6.24 -11.39 36.59
C GLY A 143 -5.12 -10.41 36.25
N ARG A 144 -4.75 -10.23 34.97
CA ARG A 144 -3.67 -9.30 34.60
C ARG A 144 -4.17 -7.88 34.54
N MET A 145 -3.39 -6.98 35.10
CA MET A 145 -3.68 -5.55 35.11
C MET A 145 -3.12 -4.87 33.87
N TRP A 146 -3.99 -4.16 33.15
CA TRP A 146 -3.68 -3.38 31.95
C TRP A 146 -3.79 -1.87 32.23
N PHE A 147 -2.79 -1.12 31.79
CA PHE A 147 -2.63 0.32 32.01
C PHE A 147 -2.53 1.03 30.65
N CYS A 148 -3.65 1.56 30.17
CA CYS A 148 -3.74 2.27 28.88
C CYS A 148 -3.12 3.67 28.99
N THR A 149 -2.14 4.00 28.13
CA THR A 149 -1.48 5.31 28.15
C THR A 149 -1.58 6.05 26.81
N SER A 150 -1.08 7.28 26.75
CA SER A 150 -0.95 8.03 25.49
C SER A 150 0.16 7.50 24.57
N GLN A 151 1.02 6.61 25.06
CA GLN A 151 2.21 6.11 24.36
C GLN A 151 2.30 4.57 24.37
N GLY A 152 1.19 3.88 24.56
CA GLY A 152 1.11 2.42 24.51
C GLY A 152 0.12 1.90 25.54
N VAL A 153 0.22 0.61 25.82
CA VAL A 153 -0.46 -0.01 26.96
C VAL A 153 0.54 -0.87 27.72
N PHE A 154 0.58 -0.72 29.03
CA PHE A 154 1.38 -1.56 29.89
C PHE A 154 0.52 -2.65 30.49
N TYR A 155 1.10 -3.80 30.79
CA TYR A 155 0.44 -4.83 31.57
C TYR A 155 1.39 -5.39 32.62
N GLN A 156 0.84 -5.87 33.73
CA GLN A 156 1.61 -6.51 34.78
C GLN A 156 1.89 -7.98 34.41
N ASP A 157 3.15 -8.40 34.54
CA ASP A 157 3.59 -9.77 34.28
C ASP A 157 4.53 -10.21 35.41
N GLY A 158 4.25 -11.35 36.07
CA GLY A 158 5.05 -11.95 37.14
C GLY A 158 5.69 -10.98 38.16
N ASP A 159 6.90 -10.50 37.83
CA ASP A 159 7.74 -9.62 38.66
C ASP A 159 7.88 -8.16 38.15
N GLY A 160 7.13 -7.74 37.12
CA GLY A 160 7.30 -6.42 36.50
C GLY A 160 6.16 -5.93 35.60
N PHE A 161 6.50 -4.97 34.71
CA PHE A 161 5.58 -4.35 33.76
C PHE A 161 6.13 -4.50 32.34
N SER A 162 5.31 -5.06 31.47
CA SER A 162 5.57 -5.20 30.03
C SER A 162 4.75 -4.19 29.24
N ARG A 163 5.20 -3.81 28.04
CA ARG A 163 4.57 -2.73 27.25
C ARG A 163 4.28 -3.17 25.83
N PHE A 164 3.09 -2.82 25.36
CA PHE A 164 2.72 -2.81 23.95
C PHE A 164 2.78 -1.41 23.36
N THR A 165 3.36 -1.32 22.18
CA THR A 165 3.53 -0.13 21.37
C THR A 165 3.07 -0.40 19.93
N PRO A 166 3.05 0.61 19.04
CA PRO A 166 2.81 0.38 17.62
C PRO A 166 3.79 -0.59 16.95
N ALA A 167 5.00 -0.74 17.49
CA ALA A 167 5.96 -1.73 17.01
C ALA A 167 5.46 -3.17 17.23
N ASP A 168 4.61 -3.37 18.24
CA ASP A 168 4.07 -4.67 18.66
C ASP A 168 2.69 -4.94 18.02
N GLY A 169 2.28 -4.12 17.04
CA GLY A 169 1.02 -4.30 16.31
C GLY A 169 -0.15 -3.44 16.80
N LEU A 170 0.04 -2.53 17.77
CA LEU A 170 -1.00 -1.55 18.11
C LEU A 170 -1.27 -0.59 16.93
N PRO A 171 -2.54 -0.38 16.51
CA PRO A 171 -2.85 0.54 15.42
C PRO A 171 -2.44 2.00 15.65
N HIS A 172 -2.27 2.40 16.92
CA HIS A 172 -1.87 3.75 17.31
C HIS A 172 -1.31 3.75 18.76
N PRO A 173 -0.31 4.59 19.08
CA PRO A 173 0.30 4.61 20.42
C PRO A 173 -0.66 5.02 21.53
N ALA A 174 -1.55 5.98 21.29
CA ALA A 174 -2.57 6.33 22.28
C ALA A 174 -3.68 5.26 22.37
N VAL A 175 -3.69 4.51 23.47
CA VAL A 175 -4.68 3.47 23.78
C VAL A 175 -5.75 4.04 24.71
N LYS A 176 -7.02 3.81 24.40
CA LYS A 176 -8.19 4.29 25.18
C LYS A 176 -8.75 3.21 26.09
N ALA A 177 -8.80 1.96 25.64
CA ALA A 177 -9.30 0.84 26.41
C ALA A 177 -8.72 -0.48 25.88
N VAL A 178 -8.67 -1.47 26.76
CA VAL A 178 -8.47 -2.89 26.43
C VAL A 178 -9.76 -3.63 26.73
N PHE A 179 -10.09 -4.65 25.97
CA PHE A 179 -11.19 -5.55 26.25
C PHE A 179 -10.76 -6.97 25.90
N GLN A 180 -10.91 -7.92 26.81
CA GLN A 180 -10.73 -9.32 26.48
C GLN A 180 -12.08 -9.92 26.11
N ASP A 181 -12.16 -10.58 24.96
CA ASP A 181 -13.38 -11.27 24.55
C ASP A 181 -13.49 -12.68 25.13
N ARG A 182 -14.57 -13.39 24.76
CA ARG A 182 -14.86 -14.76 25.23
C ARG A 182 -13.90 -15.81 24.68
N GLU A 183 -13.08 -15.47 23.68
CA GLU A 183 -12.06 -16.33 23.07
C GLU A 183 -10.66 -16.01 23.60
N HIS A 184 -10.57 -15.27 24.72
CA HIS A 184 -9.31 -14.81 25.33
C HIS A 184 -8.49 -13.85 24.47
N GLN A 185 -9.09 -13.20 23.46
CA GLN A 185 -8.38 -12.24 22.59
C GLN A 185 -8.48 -10.81 23.12
N TYR A 186 -7.41 -10.03 22.95
CA TYR A 186 -7.32 -8.65 23.45
C TYR A 186 -7.66 -7.61 22.39
N TRP A 187 -8.74 -6.88 22.59
CA TRP A 187 -9.16 -5.77 21.77
C TRP A 187 -8.64 -4.45 22.32
N PHE A 188 -7.82 -3.75 21.55
CA PHE A 188 -7.28 -2.44 21.87
C PHE A 188 -8.04 -1.35 21.13
N ALA A 189 -8.86 -0.57 21.85
CA ALA A 189 -9.44 0.65 21.30
C ALA A 189 -8.37 1.75 21.31
N THR A 190 -7.84 2.12 20.15
CA THR A 190 -6.82 3.16 20.01
C THR A 190 -7.38 4.41 19.30
N TRP A 191 -6.63 5.50 19.25
CA TRP A 191 -7.02 6.68 18.46
C TRP A 191 -6.96 6.43 16.94
N GLY A 192 -6.24 5.40 16.48
CA GLY A 192 -6.16 5.00 15.07
C GLY A 192 -7.19 3.94 14.65
N GLY A 193 -8.07 3.51 15.57
CA GLY A 193 -9.03 2.43 15.35
C GLY A 193 -8.94 1.34 16.42
N VAL A 194 -9.65 0.24 16.19
CA VAL A 194 -9.63 -0.92 17.08
C VAL A 194 -8.60 -1.92 16.55
N GLY A 195 -7.68 -2.35 17.41
CA GLY A 195 -6.73 -3.44 17.13
C GLY A 195 -7.16 -4.69 17.89
N LEU A 196 -6.85 -5.86 17.34
CA LEU A 196 -7.03 -7.15 17.99
C LEU A 196 -5.66 -7.80 18.15
N TYR A 197 -5.30 -8.11 19.38
CA TYR A 197 -4.08 -8.77 19.75
C TYR A 197 -4.41 -10.16 20.28
N ASP A 198 -3.81 -11.14 19.65
CA ASP A 198 -3.81 -12.52 20.10
C ASP A 198 -2.36 -12.88 20.43
N ALA A 199 -2.11 -13.12 21.72
CA ALA A 199 -0.81 -13.51 22.24
C ALA A 199 -0.28 -14.84 21.65
N HIS A 200 -1.12 -15.59 20.93
CA HIS A 200 -0.78 -16.92 20.42
C HIS A 200 -0.35 -16.96 18.95
N SER A 201 -0.44 -15.85 18.22
CA SER A 201 -0.07 -15.83 16.79
C SER A 201 1.44 -15.83 16.55
N ILE A 202 2.23 -15.27 17.48
CA ILE A 202 3.70 -15.28 17.45
C ILE A 202 4.20 -15.62 18.86
N SER A 203 4.73 -16.83 19.04
CA SER A 203 5.41 -17.23 20.28
C SER A 203 6.92 -17.17 20.06
N VAL A 204 7.66 -16.48 20.92
CA VAL A 204 9.13 -16.40 20.84
C VAL A 204 9.74 -17.24 21.95
N PHE A 205 10.57 -18.21 21.59
CA PHE A 205 11.34 -19.04 22.50
C PHE A 205 12.79 -18.57 22.44
N ASP A 206 13.25 -17.90 23.49
CA ASP A 206 14.65 -17.52 23.64
C ASP A 206 15.44 -18.72 24.19
N MET A 207 16.27 -19.29 23.34
CA MET A 207 17.09 -20.45 23.64
C MET A 207 18.51 -20.06 24.04
N SER A 208 18.79 -18.76 24.22
CA SER A 208 20.08 -18.33 24.75
C SER A 208 20.21 -18.88 26.18
N PRO A 209 21.24 -19.70 26.47
CA PRO A 209 21.44 -20.16 27.83
C PRO A 209 21.71 -18.93 28.70
N ASN A 210 21.17 -18.89 29.92
CA ASN A 210 21.43 -17.87 30.94
C ASN A 210 22.93 -17.85 31.31
N LEU A 211 23.77 -17.34 30.41
CA LEU A 211 25.23 -17.26 30.53
C LEU A 211 25.55 -15.92 31.18
N SER A 212 25.43 -15.87 32.50
CA SER A 212 25.63 -14.67 33.31
C SER A 212 27.04 -14.07 33.28
N HIS A 213 28.05 -14.70 32.64
CA HIS A 213 29.44 -14.22 32.77
C HIS A 213 30.38 -14.34 31.56
N VAL A 214 29.94 -14.65 30.34
CA VAL A 214 30.85 -14.66 29.18
C VAL A 214 30.22 -13.95 27.99
N ALA A 215 30.97 -13.02 27.41
CA ALA A 215 30.54 -12.08 26.38
C ALA A 215 29.67 -12.67 25.27
N LYS A 216 28.48 -12.07 25.05
CA LYS A 216 27.73 -11.85 23.79
C LYS A 216 28.20 -12.59 22.52
N SER A 217 28.43 -13.90 22.53
CA SER A 217 28.73 -14.67 21.34
C SER A 217 27.45 -15.40 20.93
N LYS A 218 26.84 -14.94 19.84
CA LYS A 218 25.52 -15.35 19.37
C LYS A 218 25.59 -16.72 18.70
N SER A 219 24.79 -17.68 19.17
CA SER A 219 24.59 -18.98 18.50
C SER A 219 23.52 -18.83 17.41
N GLU A 220 23.69 -19.52 16.28
CA GLU A 220 22.76 -19.51 15.14
C GLU A 220 22.00 -20.83 15.08
N ILE A 221 20.71 -20.76 14.73
CA ILE A 221 19.91 -21.95 14.47
C ILE A 221 20.25 -22.48 13.08
N SER A 222 20.77 -23.70 13.04
CA SER A 222 21.25 -24.35 11.82
C SER A 222 20.15 -25.11 11.09
N GLN A 223 19.32 -25.84 11.82
CA GLN A 223 18.24 -26.63 11.23
C GLN A 223 17.10 -26.86 12.22
N ILE A 224 15.89 -27.01 11.68
CA ILE A 224 14.66 -27.32 12.41
C ILE A 224 13.98 -28.46 11.66
N VAL A 225 13.61 -29.53 12.37
CA VAL A 225 12.94 -30.72 11.80
C VAL A 225 11.83 -31.17 12.74
N GLN A 226 10.70 -31.61 12.19
CA GLN A 226 9.68 -32.33 12.95
C GLN A 226 9.83 -33.83 12.70
N ASP A 227 9.80 -34.64 13.76
CA ASP A 227 9.91 -36.09 13.64
C ASP A 227 8.56 -36.81 13.44
N GLN A 228 8.61 -38.13 13.25
CA GLN A 228 7.42 -38.95 13.07
C GLN A 228 6.43 -38.90 14.24
N ARG A 229 6.89 -38.56 15.45
CA ARG A 229 6.06 -38.44 16.66
C ARG A 229 5.43 -37.06 16.80
N GLY A 230 5.94 -36.08 16.07
CA GLY A 230 5.49 -34.69 16.09
C GLY A 230 6.37 -33.76 16.92
N ASP A 231 7.47 -34.26 17.50
CA ASP A 231 8.38 -33.44 18.30
C ASP A 231 9.20 -32.54 17.36
N ILE A 232 9.43 -31.28 17.77
CA ILE A 232 10.25 -30.33 17.02
C ILE A 232 11.69 -30.39 17.53
N TRP A 233 12.63 -30.65 16.62
CA TRP A 233 14.05 -30.76 16.88
C TRP A 233 14.81 -29.57 16.28
N VAL A 234 15.77 -29.03 17.04
CA VAL A 234 16.49 -27.80 16.69
C VAL A 234 17.98 -28.01 16.88
N GLY A 235 18.74 -27.73 15.82
CA GLY A 235 20.19 -27.69 15.82
C GLY A 235 20.74 -26.27 16.03
N TYR A 236 21.82 -26.16 16.80
CA TYR A 236 22.56 -24.92 17.03
C TYR A 236 24.00 -25.03 16.57
N ILE A 237 24.53 -23.90 16.10
CA ILE A 237 25.95 -23.72 15.83
C ILE A 237 26.47 -22.57 16.71
N ALA A 238 27.48 -22.87 17.51
CA ALA A 238 28.24 -21.89 18.26
C ALA A 238 29.23 -21.15 17.34
N PRO A 239 29.49 -19.85 17.59
CA PRO A 239 30.38 -19.04 16.77
C PRO A 239 31.87 -19.47 16.85
N PHE A 240 32.24 -20.34 17.79
CA PHE A 240 33.58 -20.91 17.89
C PHE A 240 33.51 -22.44 17.93
N LEU A 241 34.06 -23.10 16.90
CA LEU A 241 34.12 -24.56 16.69
C LEU A 241 34.86 -25.37 17.78
N ASN A 242 35.27 -24.74 18.89
CA ASN A 242 36.17 -25.31 19.91
C ASN A 242 35.56 -25.37 21.33
N ARG A 243 34.26 -25.14 21.51
CA ARG A 243 33.59 -25.25 22.81
C ARG A 243 32.42 -26.23 22.72
N LEU A 244 32.52 -27.31 23.51
CA LEU A 244 31.44 -28.25 23.83
C LEU A 244 30.26 -27.47 24.39
N GLU A 245 29.32 -27.13 23.52
CA GLU A 245 28.06 -26.49 23.86
C GLU A 245 26.91 -27.41 23.47
N LYS A 246 25.87 -27.42 24.30
CA LYS A 246 24.65 -28.17 24.04
C LYS A 246 24.01 -27.70 22.74
N SER A 247 24.06 -28.51 21.67
CA SER A 247 23.69 -28.05 20.33
C SER A 247 22.38 -28.61 19.77
N VAL A 248 21.73 -29.54 20.46
CA VAL A 248 20.47 -30.15 19.99
C VAL A 248 19.39 -30.03 21.07
N PHE A 249 18.26 -29.45 20.69
CA PHE A 249 17.10 -29.26 21.57
C PHE A 249 15.86 -29.90 20.96
N ARG A 250 14.98 -30.41 21.82
CA ARG A 250 13.70 -31.02 21.47
C ARG A 250 12.58 -30.26 22.18
N PHE A 251 11.55 -29.89 21.44
CA PHE A 251 10.31 -29.33 21.96
C PHE A 251 9.39 -30.44 22.45
N ASP A 252 8.97 -30.39 23.71
CA ASP A 252 8.06 -31.38 24.31
C ASP A 252 6.57 -31.00 24.23
N GLY A 253 6.26 -29.86 23.60
CA GLY A 253 4.93 -29.28 23.52
C GLY A 253 4.77 -27.96 24.29
N GLU A 254 5.59 -27.74 25.33
CA GLU A 254 5.61 -26.51 26.11
C GLU A 254 6.98 -25.84 26.16
N HIS A 255 8.05 -26.63 26.29
CA HIS A 255 9.42 -26.13 26.47
C HIS A 255 10.38 -26.85 25.53
N PHE A 256 11.52 -26.21 25.26
CA PHE A 256 12.63 -26.87 24.60
C PHE A 256 13.60 -27.41 25.63
N ASP A 257 13.81 -28.72 25.59
CA ASP A 257 14.76 -29.44 26.43
C ASP A 257 15.97 -29.92 25.63
N PHE A 258 17.11 -30.05 26.30
CA PHE A 258 18.31 -30.60 25.69
C PHE A 258 18.17 -32.11 25.48
N ALA A 259 18.48 -32.58 24.26
CA ALA A 259 18.23 -33.98 23.88
C ALA A 259 19.41 -34.94 24.12
N GLY A 260 20.60 -34.46 24.49
CA GLY A 260 21.79 -35.29 24.73
C GLY A 260 21.93 -35.81 26.17
N THR A 261 22.70 -36.89 26.33
CA THR A 261 23.18 -37.38 27.65
C THR A 261 24.54 -36.74 27.96
N LYS A 262 25.02 -36.82 29.22
CA LYS A 262 26.31 -36.24 29.65
C LYS A 262 27.55 -36.74 28.87
N ASP A 263 27.46 -37.89 28.20
CA ASP A 263 28.56 -38.55 27.50
C ASP A 263 28.40 -38.59 25.96
N ASP A 264 27.22 -38.24 25.41
CA ASP A 264 26.87 -38.31 23.98
C ASP A 264 26.55 -36.93 23.36
N ASP A 265 27.33 -35.89 23.71
CA ASP A 265 27.03 -34.52 23.28
C ASP A 265 27.48 -34.27 21.82
N ILE A 266 26.57 -33.74 20.99
CA ILE A 266 26.86 -33.25 19.65
C ILE A 266 27.40 -31.83 19.83
N ASP A 267 28.65 -31.56 19.44
CA ASP A 267 29.31 -30.27 19.69
C ASP A 267 28.67 -29.10 18.92
N ASN A 268 28.66 -29.16 17.58
CA ASN A 268 27.88 -28.27 16.73
C ASN A 268 27.03 -29.13 15.81
N CYS A 269 25.72 -28.92 15.83
CA CYS A 269 24.80 -29.63 14.95
C CYS A 269 24.65 -28.82 13.66
N PHE A 270 25.19 -29.33 12.55
CA PHE A 270 25.09 -28.68 11.25
C PHE A 270 23.90 -29.16 10.44
N ALA A 271 23.50 -30.42 10.63
CA ALA A 271 22.41 -31.03 9.89
C ALA A 271 21.54 -31.90 10.80
N ILE A 272 20.22 -31.83 10.61
CA ILE A 272 19.24 -32.75 11.18
C ILE A 272 18.40 -33.28 10.01
N TYR A 273 18.22 -34.59 9.91
CA TYR A 273 17.45 -35.20 8.84
C TYR A 273 16.66 -36.41 9.34
N GLU A 274 15.40 -36.51 8.99
CA GLU A 274 14.60 -37.71 9.22
C GLU A 274 14.60 -38.56 7.95
N ASP A 275 15.00 -39.84 8.07
CA ASP A 275 15.00 -40.77 6.94
C ASP A 275 13.61 -41.35 6.66
N HIS A 276 13.48 -42.04 5.52
CA HIS A 276 12.24 -42.71 5.12
C HIS A 276 11.71 -43.75 6.13
N ASP A 277 12.60 -44.28 6.99
CA ASP A 277 12.25 -45.26 8.02
C ASP A 277 11.88 -44.60 9.37
N GLY A 278 11.97 -43.27 9.47
CA GLY A 278 11.62 -42.49 10.66
C GLY A 278 12.73 -42.36 11.71
N TYR A 279 13.98 -42.65 11.35
CA TYR A 279 15.12 -42.37 12.21
C TYR A 279 15.63 -40.96 11.98
N LEU A 280 15.93 -40.27 13.09
CA LEU A 280 16.58 -38.96 13.05
C LEU A 280 18.09 -39.11 13.00
N TRP A 281 18.71 -38.41 12.06
CA TRP A 281 20.14 -38.34 11.84
C TRP A 281 20.65 -36.94 12.16
N PHE A 282 21.79 -36.87 12.85
CA PHE A 282 22.42 -35.63 13.27
C PHE A 282 23.86 -35.57 12.76
N GLY A 283 24.15 -34.57 11.93
CA GLY A 283 25.50 -34.29 11.43
C GLY A 283 26.19 -33.25 12.30
N GLY A 284 27.40 -33.56 12.77
CA GLY A 284 28.21 -32.66 13.60
C GLY A 284 29.69 -32.66 13.26
N VAL A 285 30.48 -31.96 14.09
CA VAL A 285 31.95 -31.89 13.94
C VAL A 285 32.56 -33.28 14.16
N ASN A 286 33.07 -33.88 13.09
CA ASN A 286 33.65 -35.22 13.05
C ASN A 286 32.73 -36.33 13.60
N SER A 287 31.42 -36.13 13.46
CA SER A 287 30.44 -37.05 14.01
C SER A 287 29.17 -37.13 13.16
N LEU A 288 28.63 -38.35 13.07
CA LEU A 288 27.30 -38.67 12.60
C LEU A 288 26.61 -39.43 13.72
N PHE A 289 25.42 -39.01 14.11
CA PHE A 289 24.62 -39.74 15.08
C PHE A 289 23.27 -40.11 14.50
N ARG A 290 22.73 -41.23 14.96
CA ARG A 290 21.34 -41.63 14.72
C ARG A 290 20.63 -41.73 16.07
N TYR A 291 19.46 -41.12 16.18
CA TYR A 291 18.60 -41.24 17.34
C TYR A 291 17.63 -42.40 17.16
N ASP A 292 17.64 -43.34 18.10
CA ASP A 292 16.79 -44.53 18.10
C ASP A 292 15.47 -44.35 18.89
N GLY A 293 15.22 -43.15 19.41
CA GLY A 293 14.09 -42.85 20.27
C GLY A 293 14.39 -42.88 21.77
N GLN A 294 15.60 -43.29 22.18
CA GLN A 294 16.07 -43.26 23.57
C GLN A 294 17.44 -42.60 23.72
N LYS A 295 18.38 -42.85 22.79
CA LYS A 295 19.76 -42.35 22.83
C LYS A 295 20.30 -42.03 21.43
N LEU A 296 21.40 -41.28 21.40
CA LEU A 296 22.17 -41.01 20.19
C LEU A 296 23.22 -42.12 20.00
N GLU A 297 23.19 -42.81 18.86
CA GLU A 297 24.20 -43.79 18.48
C GLU A 297 25.16 -43.20 17.47
N ASN A 298 26.48 -43.32 17.69
CA ASN A 298 27.49 -42.85 16.75
C ASN A 298 27.55 -43.77 15.52
N MET A 299 27.37 -43.18 14.34
CA MET A 299 27.23 -43.85 13.05
C MET A 299 28.31 -43.43 12.04
N GLN A 300 29.48 -42.96 12.50
CA GLN A 300 30.53 -42.45 11.62
C GLN A 300 30.99 -43.45 10.53
N THR A 301 30.87 -44.75 10.78
CA THR A 301 31.19 -45.82 9.82
C THR A 301 30.25 -45.87 8.62
N ILE A 302 29.03 -45.31 8.73
CA ILE A 302 27.98 -45.38 7.70
C ILE A 302 28.14 -44.29 6.65
N ALA A 303 28.88 -43.20 6.90
CA ALA A 303 29.09 -42.14 5.92
C ALA A 303 30.18 -42.46 4.85
N GLY A 304 30.75 -43.68 4.86
CA GLY A 304 31.74 -44.11 3.86
C GLY A 304 33.08 -43.34 3.88
N SER A 305 33.37 -42.59 4.94
CA SER A 305 34.61 -41.83 5.14
C SER A 305 35.13 -41.97 6.57
N GLY A 306 36.44 -41.86 6.76
CA GLY A 306 37.05 -41.75 8.10
C GLY A 306 36.66 -40.46 8.85
N GLU A 307 37.48 -40.04 9.82
CA GLU A 307 37.31 -38.81 10.62
C GLU A 307 37.02 -37.58 9.72
N GLY A 308 35.76 -37.13 9.63
CA GLY A 308 35.33 -35.99 8.81
C GLY A 308 33.97 -35.45 9.27
N SER A 309 33.75 -34.13 9.14
CA SER A 309 32.53 -33.47 9.64
C SER A 309 31.44 -33.47 8.56
N ILE A 310 30.19 -33.67 8.98
CA ILE A 310 29.03 -33.74 8.08
C ILE A 310 28.26 -32.42 8.14
N SER A 311 28.12 -31.75 7.00
CA SER A 311 27.46 -30.45 6.88
C SER A 311 26.06 -30.52 6.28
N ALA A 312 25.72 -31.61 5.59
CA ALA A 312 24.41 -31.83 4.97
C ALA A 312 24.10 -33.34 4.90
N ILE A 313 22.83 -33.68 5.08
CA ILE A 313 22.29 -35.05 5.00
C ILE A 313 21.03 -34.97 4.14
N ALA A 314 20.92 -35.84 3.14
CA ALA A 314 19.71 -36.00 2.33
C ALA A 314 19.55 -37.46 1.90
N GLN A 315 18.35 -37.83 1.44
CA GLN A 315 18.04 -39.14 0.88
C GLN A 315 17.38 -38.95 -0.50
N ASP A 316 17.75 -39.79 -1.46
CA ASP A 316 17.08 -39.81 -2.76
C ASP A 316 15.76 -40.60 -2.72
N SER A 317 14.98 -40.54 -3.81
CA SER A 317 13.68 -41.24 -3.92
C SER A 317 13.76 -42.76 -3.80
N GLN A 318 14.96 -43.36 -3.86
CA GLN A 318 15.20 -44.79 -3.68
C GLN A 318 15.70 -45.14 -2.27
N GLY A 319 15.79 -44.17 -1.37
CA GLY A 319 16.26 -44.39 -0.01
C GLY A 319 17.79 -44.34 0.13
N GLN A 320 18.52 -43.85 -0.87
CA GLN A 320 19.98 -43.79 -0.83
C GLN A 320 20.47 -42.50 -0.18
N PHE A 321 21.42 -42.61 0.76
CA PHE A 321 21.95 -41.45 1.48
C PHE A 321 22.95 -40.64 0.64
N LEU A 322 22.83 -39.32 0.79
CA LEU A 322 23.72 -38.28 0.30
C LEU A 322 24.29 -37.54 1.52
N PHE A 323 25.61 -37.56 1.67
CA PHE A 323 26.30 -36.81 2.74
C PHE A 323 27.23 -35.75 2.15
N GLY A 324 27.04 -34.50 2.58
CA GLY A 324 27.96 -33.40 2.34
C GLY A 324 29.04 -33.34 3.43
N HIS A 325 30.32 -33.41 3.04
CA HIS A 325 31.44 -33.41 3.97
C HIS A 325 32.21 -32.07 3.96
N TRP A 326 32.76 -31.69 5.11
CA TRP A 326 33.78 -30.64 5.24
C TRP A 326 34.92 -31.10 6.19
N GLU A 327 36.17 -30.89 5.78
CA GLU A 327 37.35 -31.07 6.64
C GLU A 327 37.65 -29.84 7.51
N ASN A 328 37.51 -30.00 8.83
CA ASN A 328 37.92 -28.99 9.80
C ASN A 328 39.46 -28.99 9.96
N SER A 329 40.12 -28.01 9.37
CA SER A 329 41.59 -27.88 9.27
C SER A 329 42.30 -27.45 10.57
N ILE A 330 41.57 -27.22 11.67
CA ILE A 330 42.14 -26.62 12.90
C ILE A 330 42.94 -27.63 13.76
N LYS A 331 42.68 -28.95 13.67
CA LYS A 331 43.39 -29.97 14.48
C LYS A 331 44.65 -30.57 13.85
N LYS A 332 44.91 -30.38 12.54
CA LYS A 332 46.10 -30.93 11.85
C LYS A 332 46.89 -29.81 11.17
N ILE A 333 47.98 -29.37 11.80
CA ILE A 333 48.99 -28.50 11.21
C ILE A 333 49.73 -29.29 10.11
N ARG A 334 49.18 -29.33 8.89
CA ARG A 334 49.93 -29.74 7.68
C ARG A 334 49.47 -28.92 6.49
N ARG A 335 50.43 -28.42 5.71
CA ARG A 335 50.21 -27.74 4.42
C ARG A 335 49.49 -28.63 3.40
N ASP A 336 49.51 -29.94 3.63
CA ASP A 336 48.97 -30.99 2.77
C ASP A 336 47.41 -31.02 2.73
N LEU A 337 46.73 -30.38 3.69
CA LEU A 337 45.26 -30.32 3.78
C LEU A 337 44.61 -29.19 2.97
N LEU A 338 45.40 -28.25 2.43
CA LEU A 338 44.92 -27.20 1.53
C LEU A 338 44.53 -27.75 0.14
N ASP A 339 44.89 -29.01 -0.15
CA ASP A 339 44.61 -29.70 -1.41
C ASP A 339 43.49 -30.76 -1.28
N SER A 340 42.79 -30.83 -0.13
CA SER A 340 41.69 -31.78 0.05
C SER A 340 40.43 -31.33 -0.73
N PRO A 341 39.93 -32.13 -1.69
CA PRO A 341 38.70 -31.83 -2.42
C PRO A 341 37.47 -31.90 -1.51
N LEU A 342 36.49 -31.01 -1.74
CA LEU A 342 35.18 -31.16 -1.13
C LEU A 342 34.55 -32.48 -1.57
N ARG A 343 33.88 -33.17 -0.65
CA ARG A 343 33.43 -34.55 -0.86
C ARG A 343 31.92 -34.64 -0.68
N LEU A 344 31.25 -35.07 -1.74
CA LEU A 344 29.88 -35.56 -1.69
C LEU A 344 29.93 -37.09 -1.80
N THR A 345 29.40 -37.79 -0.81
CA THR A 345 29.28 -39.26 -0.87
C THR A 345 27.85 -39.66 -1.17
N TYR A 346 27.69 -40.50 -2.19
CA TYR A 346 26.41 -41.07 -2.62
C TYR A 346 26.46 -42.58 -2.47
N GLN A 347 25.48 -43.15 -1.77
CA GLN A 347 25.42 -44.59 -1.52
C GLN A 347 24.69 -45.32 -2.65
N ARG A 348 25.40 -46.07 -3.50
CA ARG A 348 24.78 -46.93 -4.53
C ARG A 348 24.87 -48.39 -4.10
N GLY A 349 23.76 -48.96 -3.63
CA GLY A 349 23.73 -50.31 -3.06
C GLY A 349 24.57 -50.42 -1.78
N GLU A 350 25.48 -51.40 -1.71
CA GLU A 350 26.42 -51.56 -0.58
C GLU A 350 27.70 -50.71 -0.71
N THR A 351 27.86 -49.93 -1.79
CA THR A 351 29.09 -49.19 -2.08
C THR A 351 28.88 -47.68 -2.06
N PHE A 352 29.80 -46.95 -1.43
CA PHE A 352 29.82 -45.49 -1.45
C PHE A 352 30.64 -45.00 -2.64
N GLN A 353 30.01 -44.20 -3.52
CA GLN A 353 30.74 -43.41 -4.51
C GLN A 353 31.04 -42.03 -3.94
N THR A 354 32.19 -41.48 -4.32
CA THR A 354 32.65 -40.17 -3.87
C THR A 354 32.83 -39.26 -5.07
N ILE A 355 32.12 -38.14 -5.05
CA ILE A 355 32.33 -37.05 -5.99
C ILE A 355 33.30 -36.07 -5.32
N PHE A 356 34.50 -36.00 -5.89
CA PHE A 356 35.52 -35.04 -5.47
C PHE A 356 35.34 -33.74 -6.25
N LEU A 357 35.17 -32.65 -5.52
CA LEU A 357 35.09 -31.30 -6.06
C LEU A 357 36.45 -30.63 -5.83
N GLU A 358 37.16 -30.29 -6.91
CA GLU A 358 38.43 -29.55 -6.81
C GLU A 358 38.19 -28.18 -6.13
N ASN A 359 38.72 -28.00 -4.92
CA ASN A 359 38.76 -26.70 -4.26
C ASN A 359 39.89 -25.85 -4.89
N LYS A 360 39.68 -25.33 -6.10
CA LYS A 360 40.69 -24.56 -6.86
C LYS A 360 41.22 -23.34 -6.09
N ASN A 361 40.42 -22.78 -5.19
CA ASN A 361 40.79 -21.61 -4.39
C ASN A 361 41.59 -21.95 -3.12
N LYS A 362 41.71 -23.24 -2.78
CA LYS A 362 42.33 -23.71 -1.54
C LYS A 362 41.78 -22.99 -0.29
N ASP A 363 40.51 -22.57 -0.31
CA ASP A 363 39.89 -21.93 0.84
C ASP A 363 39.55 -23.02 1.87
N PRO A 364 40.24 -23.07 3.02
CA PRO A 364 40.07 -24.12 4.02
C PRO A 364 38.69 -24.09 4.70
N TYR A 365 37.89 -23.07 4.44
CA TYR A 365 36.54 -22.89 4.98
C TYR A 365 35.42 -23.12 3.95
N SER A 366 35.74 -23.61 2.76
CA SER A 366 34.71 -24.00 1.80
C SER A 366 33.94 -25.20 2.33
N ARG A 367 32.60 -25.19 2.21
CA ARG A 367 31.73 -26.34 2.56
C ARG A 367 30.61 -26.53 1.53
N ILE A 368 30.11 -27.75 1.43
CA ILE A 368 28.85 -28.03 0.72
C ILE A 368 27.72 -27.53 1.62
N GLY A 369 26.88 -26.65 1.09
CA GLY A 369 25.67 -26.17 1.76
C GLY A 369 24.53 -27.15 1.59
N THR A 370 23.34 -26.65 1.25
CA THR A 370 22.15 -27.46 0.97
C THR A 370 22.41 -28.42 -0.20
N VAL A 371 21.96 -29.67 -0.03
CA VAL A 371 21.96 -30.71 -1.05
C VAL A 371 20.53 -31.20 -1.22
N ILE A 372 20.00 -31.19 -2.44
CA ILE A 372 18.69 -31.75 -2.76
C ILE A 372 18.81 -32.80 -3.87
N SER A 373 17.99 -33.83 -3.78
CA SER A 373 17.80 -34.80 -4.86
C SER A 373 16.61 -34.35 -5.70
N GLY A 374 16.81 -34.22 -7.01
CA GLY A 374 15.73 -33.89 -7.93
C GLY A 374 15.02 -35.09 -8.54
N HIS A 375 13.95 -34.84 -9.29
CA HIS A 375 13.04 -35.88 -9.80
C HIS A 375 13.70 -36.90 -10.78
N ASN A 376 14.82 -36.56 -11.42
CA ASN A 376 15.48 -37.38 -12.46
C ASN A 376 16.85 -37.96 -12.02
N SER A 377 17.01 -38.33 -10.75
CA SER A 377 18.32 -38.77 -10.21
C SER A 377 19.44 -37.72 -10.35
N GLU A 378 19.03 -36.46 -10.49
CA GLU A 378 19.91 -35.30 -10.45
C GLU A 378 20.13 -34.89 -9.00
N VAL A 379 21.33 -34.42 -8.69
CA VAL A 379 21.66 -33.88 -7.38
C VAL A 379 22.05 -32.43 -7.55
N TYR A 380 21.38 -31.54 -6.83
CA TYR A 380 21.67 -30.12 -6.81
C TYR A 380 22.31 -29.74 -5.49
N PHE A 381 23.36 -28.94 -5.54
CA PHE A 381 24.03 -28.44 -4.34
C PHE A 381 24.72 -27.11 -4.60
N HIS A 382 25.01 -26.35 -3.54
CA HIS A 382 25.79 -25.12 -3.63
C HIS A 382 27.02 -25.16 -2.71
N LEU A 383 27.94 -24.23 -2.97
CA LEU A 383 29.17 -24.08 -2.19
C LEU A 383 29.09 -22.83 -1.32
N ILE A 384 29.51 -22.97 -0.06
CA ILE A 384 29.63 -21.85 0.88
C ILE A 384 31.12 -21.55 1.06
N HIS A 385 31.52 -20.31 0.77
CA HIS A 385 32.90 -19.83 0.93
C HIS A 385 32.96 -18.74 2.02
N GLN A 386 33.98 -18.74 2.88
CA GLN A 386 34.15 -17.66 3.89
C GLN A 386 34.94 -16.47 3.36
N ASN A 387 35.85 -16.68 2.39
CA ASN A 387 36.61 -15.59 1.79
C ASN A 387 35.90 -15.02 0.56
N PHE A 388 35.43 -13.78 0.68
CA PHE A 388 34.63 -13.05 -0.31
C PHE A 388 35.46 -12.50 -1.50
N SER A 389 36.10 -13.37 -2.30
CA SER A 389 36.73 -12.97 -3.58
C SER A 389 35.94 -13.47 -4.80
N ASP A 390 36.12 -12.79 -5.95
CA ASP A 390 35.36 -12.81 -7.22
C ASP A 390 35.17 -14.16 -7.96
N THR A 391 34.99 -15.29 -7.26
CA THR A 391 34.98 -16.63 -7.87
C THR A 391 33.87 -17.57 -7.37
N ASN A 392 32.78 -17.04 -6.84
CA ASN A 392 31.60 -17.85 -6.56
C ASN A 392 30.99 -18.34 -7.88
N LYS A 393 30.56 -19.60 -7.93
CA LYS A 393 30.04 -20.26 -9.14
C LYS A 393 28.57 -20.65 -9.03
N GLY A 394 27.78 -19.89 -8.26
CA GLY A 394 26.37 -20.17 -8.02
C GLY A 394 26.14 -21.56 -7.41
N PHE A 395 25.38 -22.39 -8.11
CA PHE A 395 25.07 -23.77 -7.70
C PHE A 395 25.53 -24.78 -8.77
N ALA A 396 25.55 -26.06 -8.40
CA ALA A 396 25.94 -27.15 -9.27
C ALA A 396 24.84 -28.21 -9.38
N ARG A 397 24.72 -28.79 -10.57
CA ARG A 397 23.94 -29.99 -10.87
C ARG A 397 24.91 -31.13 -11.16
N TRP A 398 24.67 -32.28 -10.54
CA TRP A 398 25.34 -33.52 -10.86
C TRP A 398 24.32 -34.56 -11.34
N HIS A 399 24.64 -35.25 -12.43
CA HIS A 399 23.90 -36.41 -12.91
C HIS A 399 24.89 -37.56 -13.18
N PRO A 400 24.54 -38.84 -12.88
CA PRO A 400 25.45 -39.96 -13.09
C PRO A 400 25.96 -40.11 -14.53
N GLU A 401 25.15 -39.73 -15.53
CA GLU A 401 25.50 -39.83 -16.95
C GLU A 401 26.14 -38.55 -17.51
N ASP A 402 25.69 -37.37 -17.05
CA ASP A 402 26.12 -36.08 -17.61
C ASP A 402 27.34 -35.48 -16.87
N GLY A 403 27.63 -36.00 -15.68
CA GLY A 403 28.63 -35.44 -14.79
C GLY A 403 28.19 -34.13 -14.14
N LEU A 404 29.18 -33.30 -13.79
CA LEU A 404 28.99 -32.08 -13.00
C LEU A 404 28.89 -30.84 -13.90
N LYS A 405 27.87 -30.01 -13.68
CA LYS A 405 27.64 -28.72 -14.34
C LYS A 405 27.40 -27.61 -13.31
N PHE A 406 27.99 -26.44 -13.52
CA PHE A 406 27.78 -25.25 -12.70
C PHE A 406 26.84 -24.26 -13.40
N TYR A 407 26.11 -23.50 -12.60
CA TYR A 407 25.19 -22.45 -13.03
C TYR A 407 25.48 -21.18 -12.25
N GLY A 408 25.74 -20.07 -12.94
CA GLY A 408 26.04 -18.77 -12.35
C GLY A 408 25.32 -17.61 -13.03
N ILE A 409 25.77 -16.37 -12.76
CA ILE A 409 25.19 -15.15 -13.32
C ILE A 409 25.20 -15.17 -14.86
N GLU A 410 26.24 -15.75 -15.45
CA GLU A 410 26.37 -15.90 -16.91
C GLU A 410 25.26 -16.77 -17.53
N ASP A 411 24.67 -17.69 -16.75
CA ASP A 411 23.57 -18.56 -17.18
C ASP A 411 22.18 -17.93 -16.94
N GLY A 412 22.11 -16.80 -16.22
CA GLY A 412 20.87 -16.09 -15.92
C GLY A 412 20.52 -15.99 -14.42
N LEU A 413 21.34 -16.59 -13.54
CA LEU A 413 21.18 -16.48 -12.08
C LEU A 413 21.33 -15.02 -11.61
N ILE A 414 20.59 -14.61 -10.58
CA ILE A 414 20.63 -13.22 -10.11
C ILE A 414 21.93 -12.84 -9.37
N ASP A 415 22.55 -13.80 -8.67
CA ASP A 415 23.80 -13.63 -7.93
C ASP A 415 24.48 -14.99 -7.72
N ASP A 416 25.81 -15.05 -7.83
CA ASP A 416 26.56 -16.30 -7.67
C ASP A 416 26.66 -16.75 -6.20
N ARG A 417 26.21 -15.92 -5.26
CA ARG A 417 26.20 -16.21 -3.82
C ARG A 417 24.90 -16.89 -3.43
N VAL A 418 24.84 -18.19 -3.69
CA VAL A 418 23.71 -19.04 -3.31
C VAL A 418 23.79 -19.38 -1.83
N THR A 419 22.68 -19.17 -1.13
CA THR A 419 22.54 -19.47 0.31
C THR A 419 21.72 -20.72 0.56
N ASP A 420 20.73 -20.99 -0.31
CA ASP A 420 19.85 -22.15 -0.19
C ASP A 420 19.19 -22.47 -1.54
N LEU A 421 18.67 -23.69 -1.68
CA LEU A 421 18.00 -24.17 -2.88
C LEU A 421 16.95 -25.24 -2.55
N ILE A 422 15.80 -25.18 -3.23
CA ILE A 422 14.73 -26.18 -3.14
C ILE A 422 14.14 -26.44 -4.53
N GLU A 423 13.59 -27.63 -4.74
CA GLU A 423 12.76 -27.93 -5.91
C GLU A 423 11.30 -27.92 -5.45
N ASP A 424 10.46 -27.14 -6.14
CA ASP A 424 9.03 -27.09 -5.83
C ASP A 424 8.28 -28.31 -6.38
N ARG A 425 7.02 -28.51 -5.96
CA ARG A 425 6.16 -29.60 -6.45
C ARG A 425 5.90 -29.61 -7.95
N ASN A 426 6.15 -28.50 -8.65
CA ASN A 426 6.01 -28.39 -10.09
C ASN A 426 7.32 -28.71 -10.84
N GLY A 427 8.41 -29.00 -10.12
CA GLY A 427 9.73 -29.29 -10.66
C GLY A 427 10.55 -28.03 -10.98
N ASN A 428 10.14 -26.85 -10.53
CA ASN A 428 10.97 -25.65 -10.67
C ASN A 428 12.00 -25.59 -9.54
N LEU A 429 13.23 -25.27 -9.90
CA LEU A 429 14.30 -25.08 -8.94
C LEU A 429 14.29 -23.63 -8.46
N TRP A 430 14.10 -23.42 -7.16
CA TRP A 430 14.18 -22.11 -6.51
C TRP A 430 15.54 -21.96 -5.83
N ILE A 431 16.22 -20.84 -6.11
CA ILE A 431 17.58 -20.56 -5.68
C ILE A 431 17.60 -19.25 -4.90
N ALA A 432 17.87 -19.34 -3.60
CA ALA A 432 18.05 -18.19 -2.73
C ALA A 432 19.46 -17.65 -2.86
N THR A 433 19.58 -16.33 -2.99
CA THR A 433 20.87 -15.66 -3.12
C THR A 433 20.96 -14.42 -2.22
N GLN A 434 22.15 -13.85 -2.14
CA GLN A 434 22.40 -12.59 -1.41
C GLN A 434 21.82 -11.34 -2.10
N ARG A 435 21.35 -11.43 -3.37
CA ARG A 435 20.77 -10.27 -4.10
C ARG A 435 19.35 -10.48 -4.61
N GLY A 436 18.74 -11.63 -4.32
CA GLY A 436 17.34 -11.91 -4.60
C GLY A 436 17.09 -13.40 -4.77
N LEU A 437 15.97 -13.71 -5.39
CA LEU A 437 15.51 -15.07 -5.64
C LEU A 437 15.57 -15.36 -7.14
N SER A 438 16.02 -16.55 -7.51
CA SER A 438 15.93 -17.05 -8.88
C SER A 438 15.07 -18.30 -8.94
N CYS A 439 14.20 -18.39 -9.93
CA CYS A 439 13.43 -19.59 -10.26
C CYS A 439 13.90 -20.12 -11.61
N PHE A 440 14.24 -21.39 -11.68
CA PHE A 440 14.72 -22.07 -12.89
C PHE A 440 13.75 -23.18 -13.27
N ASP A 441 13.11 -23.02 -14.43
CA ASP A 441 12.10 -23.96 -14.96
C ASP A 441 12.72 -25.15 -15.73
N GLY A 442 14.04 -25.33 -15.64
CA GLY A 442 14.82 -26.28 -16.45
C GLY A 442 15.38 -25.69 -17.74
N SER A 443 14.90 -24.53 -18.18
CA SER A 443 15.32 -23.86 -19.41
C SER A 443 15.70 -22.38 -19.24
N THR A 444 14.96 -21.64 -18.42
CA THR A 444 15.12 -20.19 -18.24
C THR A 444 15.08 -19.78 -16.77
N PHE A 445 15.79 -18.70 -16.45
CA PHE A 445 15.80 -18.09 -15.11
C PHE A 445 14.84 -16.91 -15.03
N HIS A 446 14.00 -16.92 -14.00
CA HIS A 446 13.13 -15.82 -13.60
C HIS A 446 13.61 -15.26 -12.25
N ASN A 447 13.94 -13.97 -12.22
CA ASN A 447 14.61 -13.34 -11.07
C ASN A 447 13.68 -12.37 -10.35
N PHE A 448 13.64 -12.44 -9.03
CA PHE A 448 12.81 -11.61 -8.15
C PHE A 448 13.66 -10.81 -7.17
N THR A 449 13.25 -9.57 -6.91
CA THR A 449 13.92 -8.59 -6.06
C THR A 449 12.95 -7.90 -5.12
N THR A 450 13.43 -6.94 -4.32
CA THR A 450 12.57 -6.08 -3.48
C THR A 450 11.57 -5.24 -4.28
N LYS A 451 11.78 -5.05 -5.59
CA LYS A 451 10.81 -4.40 -6.48
C LYS A 451 9.56 -5.25 -6.70
N ASP A 452 9.71 -6.57 -6.58
CA ASP A 452 8.65 -7.56 -6.81
C ASP A 452 7.89 -7.90 -5.52
N GLY A 453 8.34 -7.35 -4.38
CA GLY A 453 7.67 -7.49 -3.08
C GLY A 453 8.48 -8.25 -2.03
N LEU A 454 9.70 -8.70 -2.34
CA LEU A 454 10.57 -9.34 -1.35
C LEU A 454 10.93 -8.38 -0.19
N PRO A 455 10.97 -8.87 1.07
CA PRO A 455 11.32 -8.06 2.23
C PRO A 455 12.78 -7.58 2.25
N SER A 456 13.69 -8.40 1.74
CA SER A 456 15.12 -8.10 1.60
C SER A 456 15.67 -8.86 0.39
N THR A 457 16.75 -8.34 -0.19
CA THR A 457 17.48 -9.04 -1.26
C THR A 457 18.37 -10.16 -0.72
N ALA A 458 18.76 -10.11 0.55
CA ALA A 458 19.55 -11.15 1.17
C ALA A 458 18.62 -12.24 1.74
N ILE A 459 18.45 -13.30 0.95
CA ILE A 459 17.66 -14.48 1.31
C ILE A 459 18.61 -15.46 2.01
N ARG A 460 18.12 -16.18 3.01
CA ARG A 460 18.89 -17.12 3.84
C ARG A 460 18.42 -18.55 3.68
N CYS A 461 17.11 -18.77 3.64
CA CYS A 461 16.52 -20.09 3.46
C CYS A 461 15.23 -20.02 2.65
N LEU A 462 14.86 -21.15 2.08
CA LEU A 462 13.63 -21.39 1.34
C LEU A 462 12.86 -22.55 1.95
N PHE A 463 11.54 -22.49 1.88
CA PHE A 463 10.66 -23.56 2.32
C PHE A 463 9.38 -23.53 1.50
N GLU A 464 8.93 -24.67 0.98
CA GLU A 464 7.61 -24.80 0.33
C GLU A 464 6.64 -25.41 1.33
N ASP A 465 5.49 -24.76 1.54
CA ASP A 465 4.47 -25.22 2.48
C ASP A 465 3.57 -26.32 1.90
N SER A 466 2.68 -26.83 2.75
CA SER A 466 1.72 -27.87 2.43
C SER A 466 0.77 -27.50 1.27
N GLN A 467 0.56 -26.20 1.01
CA GLN A 467 -0.29 -25.64 -0.04
C GLN A 467 0.48 -25.35 -1.35
N GLY A 468 1.81 -25.43 -1.34
CA GLY A 468 2.68 -25.12 -2.47
C GLY A 468 3.08 -23.64 -2.54
N HIS A 469 2.88 -22.87 -1.47
CA HIS A 469 3.40 -21.51 -1.38
C HIS A 469 4.86 -21.53 -0.91
N LEU A 470 5.63 -20.57 -1.42
CA LEU A 470 7.04 -20.43 -1.11
C LEU A 470 7.25 -19.44 0.05
N TRP A 471 7.98 -19.88 1.05
CA TRP A 471 8.40 -19.12 2.22
C TRP A 471 9.89 -18.83 2.16
N LEU A 472 10.27 -17.61 2.51
CA LEU A 472 11.63 -17.11 2.38
C LEU A 472 12.08 -16.49 3.69
N GLY A 473 13.10 -17.07 4.32
CA GLY A 473 13.80 -16.41 5.42
C GLY A 473 14.75 -15.36 4.86
N THR A 474 14.65 -14.11 5.32
CA THR A 474 15.51 -13.02 4.84
C THR A 474 16.06 -12.19 5.99
N ASP A 475 17.06 -11.35 5.71
CA ASP A 475 17.55 -10.36 6.68
C ASP A 475 16.49 -9.33 7.11
N GLY A 476 15.42 -9.17 6.32
CA GLY A 476 14.34 -8.21 6.56
C GLY A 476 13.05 -8.83 7.13
N GLY A 477 13.09 -10.08 7.59
CA GLY A 477 11.94 -10.84 8.05
C GLY A 477 11.60 -12.00 7.09
N VAL A 478 10.32 -12.39 7.05
CA VAL A 478 9.87 -13.53 6.24
C VAL A 478 9.11 -13.05 5.01
N GLY A 479 9.47 -13.58 3.84
CA GLY A 479 8.68 -13.46 2.61
C GLY A 479 7.75 -14.66 2.45
N HIS A 480 6.56 -14.44 1.93
CA HIS A 480 5.57 -15.48 1.64
C HIS A 480 5.03 -15.26 0.23
N TYR A 481 5.01 -16.29 -0.61
CA TYR A 481 4.73 -16.18 -2.04
C TYR A 481 3.77 -17.28 -2.52
N ASP A 482 2.62 -16.90 -3.05
CA ASP A 482 1.58 -17.82 -3.54
C ASP A 482 1.71 -18.19 -5.02
N GLY A 483 2.84 -17.88 -5.67
CA GLY A 483 3.00 -18.03 -7.12
C GLY A 483 2.57 -16.79 -7.92
N GLN A 484 1.93 -15.80 -7.30
CA GLN A 484 1.52 -14.55 -7.96
C GLN A 484 2.06 -13.32 -7.23
N LEU A 485 2.04 -13.32 -5.90
CA LEU A 485 2.29 -12.17 -5.05
C LEU A 485 3.19 -12.50 -3.87
N PHE A 486 4.18 -11.64 -3.64
CA PHE A 486 4.93 -11.64 -2.39
C PHE A 486 4.21 -10.80 -1.32
N GLN A 487 4.02 -11.42 -0.16
CA GLN A 487 3.73 -10.74 1.10
C GLN A 487 4.94 -10.81 2.03
N THR A 488 4.96 -9.90 2.99
CA THR A 488 6.04 -9.79 3.98
C THR A 488 5.46 -9.88 5.38
N ILE A 489 6.04 -10.78 6.18
CA ILE A 489 5.74 -10.91 7.60
C ILE A 489 6.91 -10.31 8.37
N GLN A 490 6.66 -9.14 8.95
CA GLN A 490 7.62 -8.38 9.75
C GLN A 490 7.09 -8.21 11.18
N SER A 491 7.98 -8.45 12.14
CA SER A 491 7.77 -8.20 13.56
C SER A 491 9.12 -7.81 14.17
N PRO A 492 9.17 -6.94 15.19
CA PRO A 492 10.43 -6.64 15.90
C PRO A 492 11.16 -7.88 16.41
N HIS A 493 10.40 -8.95 16.67
CA HIS A 493 10.92 -10.25 17.11
C HIS A 493 11.40 -11.13 15.96
N ILE A 494 10.81 -10.98 14.76
CA ILE A 494 11.22 -11.69 13.54
C ILE A 494 12.41 -10.94 12.94
N ARG A 495 13.58 -11.26 13.48
CA ARG A 495 14.91 -10.85 12.99
C ARG A 495 15.37 -11.77 11.86
N PRO A 496 16.58 -11.62 11.28
CA PRO A 496 16.98 -12.44 10.15
C PRO A 496 16.70 -13.91 10.40
N VAL A 497 15.86 -14.48 9.54
CA VAL A 497 15.37 -15.85 9.65
C VAL A 497 16.34 -16.73 8.88
N SER A 498 16.96 -17.68 9.58
CA SER A 498 17.91 -18.64 9.03
C SER A 498 17.26 -19.95 8.62
N GLN A 499 16.11 -20.32 9.22
CA GLN A 499 15.42 -21.56 8.92
C GLN A 499 13.90 -21.41 9.05
N ILE A 500 13.14 -22.13 8.22
CA ILE A 500 11.69 -22.22 8.28
C ILE A 500 11.26 -23.69 8.27
N LEU A 501 10.23 -24.04 9.03
CA LEU A 501 9.56 -25.32 9.02
C LEU A 501 8.05 -25.12 9.23
N GLU A 502 7.21 -25.81 8.47
CA GLU A 502 5.79 -26.00 8.79
C GLU A 502 5.62 -27.33 9.56
N ASP A 503 4.97 -27.29 10.71
CA ASP A 503 4.61 -28.50 11.45
C ASP A 503 3.29 -29.12 10.95
N ARG A 504 3.02 -30.35 11.38
CA ARG A 504 1.79 -31.10 11.02
C ARG A 504 0.48 -30.41 11.40
N ASP A 505 0.51 -29.49 12.35
CA ASP A 505 -0.66 -28.71 12.76
C ASP A 505 -0.82 -27.43 11.91
N GLY A 506 0.09 -27.18 10.96
CA GLY A 506 0.10 -26.00 10.09
C GLY A 506 0.69 -24.76 10.76
N ASN A 507 1.40 -24.90 11.89
CA ASN A 507 2.16 -23.78 12.46
C ASN A 507 3.54 -23.71 11.82
N PHE A 508 4.05 -22.49 11.67
CA PHE A 508 5.37 -22.24 11.13
C PHE A 508 6.36 -21.99 12.25
N TRP A 509 7.57 -22.49 12.10
CA TRP A 509 8.68 -22.33 13.02
C TRP A 509 9.82 -21.62 12.31
N PHE A 510 10.16 -20.43 12.80
CA PHE A 510 11.24 -19.60 12.26
C PHE A 510 12.46 -19.67 13.19
N GLY A 511 13.55 -20.22 12.69
CA GLY A 511 14.85 -20.14 13.32
C GLY A 511 15.52 -18.81 12.99
N THR A 512 16.09 -18.13 13.98
CA THR A 512 16.78 -16.86 13.75
C THR A 512 18.30 -16.99 13.92
N ILE A 513 19.03 -16.07 13.30
CA ILE A 513 20.49 -15.96 13.44
C ILE A 513 20.96 -15.57 14.85
N LEU A 514 20.02 -15.20 15.73
CA LEU A 514 20.30 -14.82 17.10
C LEU A 514 20.04 -15.95 18.10
N GLY A 515 19.65 -17.13 17.60
CA GLY A 515 19.40 -18.29 18.46
C GLY A 515 18.00 -18.34 19.04
N SER A 516 17.10 -17.40 18.72
CA SER A 516 15.69 -17.51 19.11
C SER A 516 14.90 -18.30 18.07
N ILE A 517 13.95 -19.11 18.53
CA ILE A 517 12.93 -19.75 17.70
C ILE A 517 11.61 -19.01 17.84
N ILE A 518 10.89 -18.88 16.73
CA ILE A 518 9.60 -18.21 16.70
C ILE A 518 8.57 -19.17 16.13
N ARG A 519 7.53 -19.48 16.89
CA ARG A 519 6.35 -20.18 16.38
C ARG A 519 5.35 -19.15 15.87
N TYR A 520 5.06 -19.20 14.58
CA TYR A 520 4.11 -18.38 13.86
C TYR A 520 2.86 -19.19 13.51
N ARG A 521 1.70 -18.73 13.96
CA ARG A 521 0.42 -19.35 13.58
C ARG A 521 -0.26 -18.47 12.54
N GLN A 522 -0.39 -19.00 11.32
CA GLN A 522 -1.13 -18.32 10.26
C GLN A 522 -2.59 -18.15 10.67
N ARG A 523 -3.15 -16.98 10.37
CA ARG A 523 -4.60 -16.78 10.49
C ARG A 523 -5.26 -17.16 9.18
N GLN A 524 -6.37 -17.88 9.24
CA GLN A 524 -7.21 -18.19 8.07
C GLN A 524 -8.44 -17.28 7.96
N THR A 525 -8.49 -16.20 8.76
CA THR A 525 -9.61 -15.25 8.72
C THR A 525 -9.49 -14.34 7.51
N LEU A 526 -10.42 -14.50 6.57
CA LEU A 526 -10.44 -13.68 5.35
C LEU A 526 -10.58 -12.19 5.69
N PRO A 527 -9.78 -11.31 5.06
CA PRO A 527 -9.99 -9.87 5.20
C PRO A 527 -11.33 -9.46 4.60
N ILE A 528 -11.89 -8.36 5.09
CA ILE A 528 -13.14 -7.78 4.58
C ILE A 528 -12.79 -6.51 3.81
N VAL A 529 -13.26 -6.39 2.57
CA VAL A 529 -13.15 -5.15 1.81
C VAL A 529 -14.53 -4.51 1.62
N ARG A 530 -14.59 -3.20 1.82
CA ARG A 530 -15.81 -2.41 1.62
C ARG A 530 -15.57 -1.28 0.64
N LEU A 531 -16.49 -1.12 -0.30
CA LEU A 531 -16.58 0.06 -1.15
C LEU A 531 -17.16 1.20 -0.31
N LEU A 532 -16.39 2.26 -0.15
CA LEU A 532 -16.79 3.42 0.64
C LEU A 532 -17.55 4.41 -0.24
N LYS A 533 -16.96 4.77 -1.38
CA LYS A 533 -17.49 5.82 -2.26
C LYS A 533 -17.20 5.53 -3.73
N VAL A 534 -18.13 5.92 -4.59
CA VAL A 534 -17.86 6.17 -6.01
C VAL A 534 -18.05 7.65 -6.25
N ILE A 535 -17.03 8.31 -6.77
CA ILE A 535 -17.03 9.75 -7.06
C ILE A 535 -16.98 9.90 -8.57
N ALA A 536 -18.08 10.41 -9.11
CA ALA A 536 -18.20 10.87 -10.49
C ALA A 536 -18.95 12.21 -10.44
N ASP A 537 -19.97 12.40 -11.30
CA ASP A 537 -20.84 13.58 -11.32
C ASP A 537 -21.45 13.91 -9.94
N LYS A 538 -21.71 12.86 -9.17
CA LYS A 538 -22.05 12.93 -7.75
C LYS A 538 -21.27 11.90 -6.94
N VAL A 539 -21.31 12.07 -5.62
CA VAL A 539 -20.69 11.15 -4.67
C VAL A 539 -21.74 10.12 -4.22
N TYR A 540 -21.50 8.85 -4.54
CA TYR A 540 -22.31 7.73 -4.09
C TYR A 540 -21.63 7.08 -2.90
N GLU A 541 -22.26 7.09 -1.72
CA GLU A 541 -21.72 6.43 -0.52
C GLU A 541 -22.22 4.98 -0.40
N ASN A 542 -21.33 4.06 -0.01
CA ASN A 542 -21.56 2.61 0.09
C ASN A 542 -22.31 2.00 -1.12
N PRO A 543 -21.86 2.24 -2.37
CA PRO A 543 -22.63 1.86 -3.54
C PRO A 543 -22.65 0.33 -3.72
N GLN A 544 -23.86 -0.23 -3.87
CA GLN A 544 -24.05 -1.55 -4.48
C GLN A 544 -24.33 -1.42 -6.00
N GLU A 545 -25.06 -0.37 -6.37
CA GLU A 545 -25.33 0.03 -7.76
C GLU A 545 -25.27 1.57 -7.86
N GLY A 546 -24.69 2.10 -8.94
CA GLY A 546 -24.63 3.52 -9.24
C GLY A 546 -24.78 3.79 -10.74
N ILE A 547 -25.70 4.68 -11.12
CA ILE A 547 -25.83 5.17 -12.50
C ILE A 547 -25.00 6.45 -12.58
N VAL A 548 -23.94 6.49 -13.39
CA VAL A 548 -23.09 7.67 -13.59
C VAL A 548 -23.39 8.30 -14.95
N SER A 549 -23.74 9.59 -14.93
CA SER A 549 -23.96 10.37 -16.13
C SER A 549 -22.63 10.88 -16.70
N THR A 550 -22.47 10.82 -18.02
CA THR A 550 -21.26 11.13 -18.81
C THR A 550 -20.73 12.57 -18.75
N THR A 551 -21.12 13.38 -17.76
CA THR A 551 -20.53 14.72 -17.56
C THR A 551 -19.11 14.69 -17.02
N ASP A 552 -18.71 13.63 -16.32
CA ASP A 552 -17.42 13.58 -15.63
C ASP A 552 -16.36 12.79 -16.39
N GLN A 553 -15.25 13.48 -16.71
CA GLN A 553 -14.07 12.91 -17.37
C GLN A 553 -13.33 11.89 -16.48
N GLN A 554 -13.66 11.76 -15.19
CA GLN A 554 -12.97 10.87 -14.27
C GLN A 554 -13.92 10.26 -13.23
N VAL A 555 -13.92 8.92 -13.13
CA VAL A 555 -14.62 8.14 -12.10
C VAL A 555 -13.60 7.60 -11.10
N THR A 556 -13.82 7.83 -9.81
CA THR A 556 -12.96 7.37 -8.72
C THR A 556 -13.70 6.40 -7.80
N PHE A 557 -13.10 5.25 -7.53
CA PHE A 557 -13.59 4.27 -6.57
C PHE A 557 -12.75 4.35 -5.30
N GLU A 558 -13.37 4.61 -4.15
CA GLU A 558 -12.74 4.53 -2.84
C GLU A 558 -13.18 3.26 -2.12
N TYR A 559 -12.22 2.50 -1.61
CA TYR A 559 -12.46 1.24 -0.89
C TYR A 559 -11.52 1.12 0.28
N LYS A 560 -11.93 0.36 1.30
CA LYS A 560 -11.10 0.10 2.48
C LYS A 560 -11.24 -1.34 2.90
N GLY A 561 -10.10 -1.99 3.05
CA GLY A 561 -9.98 -3.30 3.64
C GLY A 561 -9.78 -3.23 5.16
N LEU A 562 -10.27 -4.26 5.81
CA LEU A 562 -10.13 -4.53 7.23
C LEU A 562 -9.61 -5.96 7.33
N SER A 563 -8.43 -6.11 7.91
CA SER A 563 -7.85 -7.41 8.24
C SER A 563 -7.56 -7.42 9.72
N PHE A 564 -7.70 -8.60 10.33
CA PHE A 564 -7.31 -8.83 11.71
C PHE A 564 -5.81 -9.12 11.85
N SER A 565 -5.15 -9.62 10.80
CA SER A 565 -3.72 -9.95 10.78
C SER A 565 -2.85 -8.78 10.31
N THR A 566 -3.43 -7.86 9.52
CA THR A 566 -2.66 -6.88 8.74
C THR A 566 -3.22 -5.47 8.92
N HIS A 567 -2.32 -4.55 9.25
CA HIS A 567 -2.68 -3.14 9.41
C HIS A 567 -3.21 -2.55 8.08
N PRO A 568 -4.22 -1.66 8.08
CA PRO A 568 -4.84 -1.18 6.84
C PRO A 568 -3.90 -0.50 5.83
N ARG A 569 -2.75 0.00 6.29
CA ARG A 569 -1.71 0.60 5.41
C ARG A 569 -0.89 -0.44 4.66
N ASP A 570 -0.75 -1.63 5.24
CA ASP A 570 0.09 -2.72 4.71
C ASP A 570 -0.74 -3.75 3.94
N LEU A 571 -2.07 -3.65 4.06
CA LEU A 571 -3.02 -4.43 3.28
C LEU A 571 -2.86 -4.13 1.79
N LEU A 572 -2.85 -5.21 1.01
CA LEU A 572 -2.73 -5.15 -0.43
C LEU A 572 -4.12 -5.25 -1.07
N TYR A 573 -4.26 -4.66 -2.26
CA TYR A 573 -5.50 -4.67 -3.01
C TYR A 573 -5.22 -5.02 -4.47
N VAL A 574 -6.12 -5.81 -5.04
CA VAL A 574 -6.25 -5.98 -6.49
C VAL A 574 -7.64 -5.53 -6.89
N TYR A 575 -7.74 -4.83 -8.01
CA TYR A 575 -9.02 -4.35 -8.50
C TYR A 575 -9.11 -4.49 -10.02
N ARG A 576 -10.33 -4.48 -10.55
CA ARG A 576 -10.60 -4.37 -11.99
C ARG A 576 -11.97 -3.77 -12.23
N LEU A 577 -12.16 -3.17 -13.40
CA LEU A 577 -13.44 -2.73 -13.93
C LEU A 577 -13.84 -3.66 -15.08
N LYS A 578 -14.69 -4.65 -14.79
CA LYS A 578 -15.22 -5.54 -15.83
C LYS A 578 -15.99 -4.74 -16.87
N GLY A 579 -15.75 -5.04 -18.15
CA GLY A 579 -16.24 -4.27 -19.30
C GLY A 579 -15.22 -3.24 -19.82
N TYR A 580 -14.15 -2.96 -19.06
CA TYR A 580 -13.06 -2.07 -19.46
C TYR A 580 -11.69 -2.76 -19.35
N ASP A 581 -11.39 -3.36 -18.20
CA ASP A 581 -10.16 -4.11 -17.97
C ASP A 581 -10.29 -5.56 -18.46
N THR A 582 -9.22 -6.09 -19.07
CA THR A 582 -9.14 -7.50 -19.46
C THR A 582 -8.77 -8.42 -18.29
N ASP A 583 -8.00 -7.91 -17.31
CA ASP A 583 -7.53 -8.67 -16.14
C ASP A 583 -7.47 -7.78 -14.88
N TRP A 584 -7.11 -8.36 -13.73
CA TRP A 584 -6.85 -7.63 -12.50
C TRP A 584 -5.68 -6.66 -12.68
N GLN A 585 -5.86 -5.44 -12.17
CA GLN A 585 -4.80 -4.44 -12.12
C GLN A 585 -3.70 -4.87 -11.13
N PRO A 586 -2.47 -4.37 -11.32
CA PRO A 586 -1.34 -4.69 -10.44
C PRO A 586 -1.65 -4.39 -8.98
N VAL A 587 -1.10 -5.22 -8.10
CA VAL A 587 -1.29 -5.11 -6.66
C VAL A 587 -0.91 -3.71 -6.18
N THR A 588 -1.76 -3.13 -5.33
CA THR A 588 -1.55 -1.79 -4.80
C THR A 588 -1.90 -1.70 -3.32
N ARG A 589 -1.24 -0.80 -2.59
CA ARG A 589 -1.65 -0.37 -1.24
C ARG A 589 -2.64 0.80 -1.27
N LYS A 590 -2.91 1.35 -2.45
CA LYS A 590 -3.82 2.49 -2.60
C LYS A 590 -5.26 2.04 -2.40
N MET A 591 -5.97 2.80 -1.57
CA MET A 591 -7.41 2.65 -1.27
C MET A 591 -8.30 3.34 -2.33
N ARG A 592 -7.74 3.66 -3.49
CA ARG A 592 -8.41 4.41 -4.55
C ARG A 592 -8.01 3.89 -5.93
N ALA A 593 -9.01 3.68 -6.79
CA ALA A 593 -8.84 3.38 -8.20
C ALA A 593 -9.47 4.49 -9.06
N TYR A 594 -8.87 4.78 -10.21
CA TYR A 594 -9.25 5.91 -11.07
C TYR A 594 -9.43 5.44 -12.51
N TYR A 595 -10.55 5.80 -13.13
CA TYR A 595 -10.83 5.58 -14.54
C TYR A 595 -11.21 6.91 -15.19
N ARG A 596 -10.84 7.09 -16.47
CA ARG A 596 -11.13 8.32 -17.23
C ARG A 596 -11.82 8.01 -18.53
N ASP A 597 -12.73 8.90 -18.93
CA ASP A 597 -13.43 8.87 -20.21
C ASP A 597 -14.00 7.46 -20.53
N LEU A 598 -14.74 6.89 -19.57
CA LEU A 598 -15.35 5.58 -19.70
C LEU A 598 -16.42 5.62 -20.81
N PRO A 599 -16.42 4.66 -21.76
CA PRO A 599 -17.45 4.57 -22.80
C PRO A 599 -18.84 4.35 -22.22
N LEU A 600 -19.87 4.63 -23.02
CA LEU A 600 -21.25 4.26 -22.69
C LEU A 600 -21.38 2.74 -22.52
N GLY A 601 -22.06 2.31 -21.46
CA GLY A 601 -22.27 0.88 -21.19
C GLY A 601 -22.30 0.53 -19.71
N GLU A 602 -22.44 -0.76 -19.46
CA GLU A 602 -22.49 -1.35 -18.11
C GLU A 602 -21.13 -1.89 -17.70
N TYR A 603 -20.68 -1.52 -16.50
CA TYR A 603 -19.43 -1.93 -15.91
C TYR A 603 -19.63 -2.48 -14.51
N THR A 604 -18.72 -3.35 -14.06
CA THR A 604 -18.69 -3.82 -12.67
C THR A 604 -17.30 -3.65 -12.10
N PHE A 605 -17.15 -2.71 -11.17
CA PHE A 605 -15.93 -2.57 -10.41
C PHE A 605 -15.85 -3.71 -9.41
N GLN A 606 -14.71 -4.39 -9.35
CA GLN A 606 -14.42 -5.48 -8.44
C GLN A 606 -13.12 -5.18 -7.71
N VAL A 607 -13.08 -5.41 -6.40
CA VAL A 607 -11.88 -5.26 -5.58
C VAL A 607 -11.79 -6.40 -4.56
N ARG A 608 -10.56 -6.86 -4.31
CA ARG A 608 -10.20 -7.76 -3.22
C ARG A 608 -9.14 -7.10 -2.34
N ALA A 609 -9.23 -7.35 -1.04
CA ALA A 609 -8.14 -7.11 -0.11
C ALA A 609 -7.34 -8.41 0.10
N ILE A 610 -6.05 -8.27 0.31
CA ILE A 610 -5.11 -9.38 0.53
C ILE A 610 -4.32 -9.03 1.78
N ASP A 611 -4.33 -9.92 2.76
CA ASP A 611 -3.59 -9.75 4.01
C ASP A 611 -2.18 -10.34 3.94
N ARG A 612 -1.40 -10.21 5.02
CA ARG A 612 0.00 -10.68 5.12
C ARG A 612 0.14 -12.20 5.03
N ASP A 613 -0.93 -12.93 5.35
CA ASP A 613 -0.98 -14.40 5.31
C ASP A 613 -1.47 -14.91 3.96
N LEU A 614 -1.60 -14.02 2.96
CA LEU A 614 -2.14 -14.28 1.62
C LEU A 614 -3.60 -14.76 1.63
N ASN A 615 -4.38 -14.36 2.64
CA ASN A 615 -5.82 -14.54 2.60
C ASN A 615 -6.46 -13.49 1.69
N TYR A 616 -7.17 -13.96 0.67
CA TYR A 616 -7.92 -13.10 -0.25
C TYR A 616 -9.34 -12.87 0.25
N SER A 617 -9.77 -11.62 0.32
CA SER A 617 -11.15 -11.31 0.65
C SER A 617 -12.12 -11.84 -0.42
N GLU A 618 -13.37 -11.99 -0.01
CA GLU A 618 -14.49 -12.00 -0.97
C GLU A 618 -14.45 -10.75 -1.87
N VAL A 619 -14.98 -10.89 -3.09
CA VAL A 619 -15.01 -9.78 -4.06
C VAL A 619 -16.06 -8.77 -3.65
N ALA A 620 -15.65 -7.56 -3.24
CA ALA A 620 -16.58 -6.44 -3.20
C ALA A 620 -16.76 -5.90 -4.61
N GLN A 621 -18.02 -5.61 -4.97
CA GLN A 621 -18.37 -5.12 -6.29
C GLN A 621 -19.38 -3.99 -6.24
N ALA A 622 -19.26 -3.07 -7.20
CA ALA A 622 -20.26 -2.06 -7.49
C ALA A 622 -20.55 -2.06 -8.99
N ARG A 623 -21.83 -2.05 -9.34
CA ARG A 623 -22.27 -1.88 -10.73
C ARG A 623 -22.31 -0.40 -11.08
N LEU A 624 -21.84 -0.10 -12.28
CA LEU A 624 -21.75 1.23 -12.84
C LEU A 624 -22.41 1.21 -14.21
N SER A 625 -23.48 1.99 -14.40
CA SER A 625 -24.00 2.27 -15.74
C SER A 625 -23.52 3.64 -16.19
N VAL A 626 -22.88 3.70 -17.35
CA VAL A 626 -22.44 4.95 -17.99
C VAL A 626 -23.43 5.30 -19.08
N GLU A 627 -24.28 6.29 -18.81
CA GLU A 627 -25.37 6.71 -19.70
C GLU A 627 -25.06 8.04 -20.40
N MET A 628 -25.71 8.26 -21.55
CA MET A 628 -25.63 9.54 -22.25
C MET A 628 -26.16 10.65 -21.35
N ASP A 629 -25.41 11.75 -21.26
CA ASP A 629 -25.79 12.94 -20.50
C ASP A 629 -27.23 13.32 -20.86
N PRO A 630 -28.15 13.46 -19.89
CA PRO A 630 -29.52 13.92 -20.11
C PRO A 630 -29.60 15.24 -20.89
N ARG A 631 -28.56 16.08 -20.83
CA ARG A 631 -28.46 17.33 -21.62
C ARG A 631 -28.20 17.04 -23.09
N ILE A 632 -27.42 15.99 -23.38
CA ILE A 632 -27.20 15.50 -24.74
C ILE A 632 -28.45 14.75 -25.21
N SER A 633 -29.11 13.94 -24.37
CA SER A 633 -30.39 13.30 -24.76
C SER A 633 -31.52 14.31 -24.97
N ALA A 634 -31.53 15.42 -24.23
CA ALA A 634 -32.41 16.57 -24.46
C ALA A 634 -32.07 17.25 -25.81
N LEU A 635 -30.80 17.46 -26.11
CA LEU A 635 -30.35 17.94 -27.42
C LEU A 635 -30.74 16.97 -28.55
N THR A 636 -30.52 15.67 -28.39
CA THR A 636 -30.86 14.63 -29.37
C THR A 636 -32.37 14.47 -29.55
N SER A 637 -33.17 14.63 -28.48
CA SER A 637 -34.65 14.62 -28.57
C SER A 637 -35.20 15.92 -29.17
N ILE A 638 -34.55 17.07 -28.95
CA ILE A 638 -34.84 18.33 -29.66
C ILE A 638 -34.47 18.19 -31.15
N ILE A 639 -33.33 17.59 -31.48
CA ILE A 639 -32.85 17.32 -32.85
C ILE A 639 -33.77 16.32 -33.57
N ASN A 640 -34.29 15.30 -32.86
CA ASN A 640 -35.16 14.25 -33.42
C ASN A 640 -36.65 14.60 -33.44
N SER A 641 -37.07 15.67 -32.75
CA SER A 641 -38.44 16.17 -32.86
C SER A 641 -38.66 16.73 -34.26
N LYS A 642 -39.66 16.20 -34.99
CA LYS A 642 -39.98 16.62 -36.37
C LYS A 642 -40.34 18.10 -36.53
N ASP A 643 -40.50 18.83 -35.43
CA ASP A 643 -40.77 20.28 -35.38
C ASP A 643 -39.54 21.13 -34.96
N GLY A 644 -38.37 20.51 -34.73
CA GLY A 644 -37.12 21.16 -34.28
C GLY A 644 -36.23 21.73 -35.38
N VAL A 645 -36.81 22.32 -36.43
CA VAL A 645 -36.04 22.96 -37.50
C VAL A 645 -35.39 24.24 -36.96
N GLY A 646 -34.11 24.18 -36.54
CA GLY A 646 -33.26 25.38 -36.37
C GLY A 646 -32.47 25.57 -35.06
N LYS A 647 -32.43 24.64 -34.09
CA LYS A 647 -31.78 24.87 -32.76
C LYS A 647 -30.43 24.19 -32.50
N GLU A 648 -29.75 23.63 -33.50
CA GLU A 648 -28.47 22.92 -33.30
C GLU A 648 -27.29 23.85 -32.97
N PHE A 649 -27.32 25.07 -33.51
CA PHE A 649 -26.43 26.15 -33.17
C PHE A 649 -27.27 27.38 -32.84
N ILE A 650 -26.77 28.22 -31.94
CA ILE A 650 -27.42 29.47 -31.57
C ILE A 650 -26.87 30.58 -32.46
N GLY A 651 -27.77 31.26 -33.18
CA GLY A 651 -27.46 32.30 -34.15
C GLY A 651 -28.12 32.05 -35.52
N GLU A 652 -28.44 33.13 -36.22
CA GLU A 652 -29.08 33.14 -37.55
C GLU A 652 -28.19 33.77 -38.63
N SER A 653 -26.95 34.12 -38.31
CA SER A 653 -26.02 34.72 -39.27
C SER A 653 -25.86 33.87 -40.54
N ALA A 654 -25.74 34.55 -41.69
CA ALA A 654 -25.59 33.89 -42.98
C ALA A 654 -24.38 32.93 -43.03
N ALA A 655 -23.28 33.30 -42.36
CA ALA A 655 -22.07 32.48 -42.27
C ALA A 655 -22.30 31.19 -41.45
N LEU A 656 -23.07 31.24 -40.37
CA LEU A 656 -23.42 30.07 -39.58
C LEU A 656 -24.43 29.18 -40.31
N HIS A 657 -25.38 29.79 -41.03
CA HIS A 657 -26.37 29.07 -41.81
C HIS A 657 -25.73 28.25 -42.94
N GLU A 658 -24.74 28.79 -43.64
CA GLU A 658 -23.99 28.06 -44.66
C GLU A 658 -23.29 26.82 -44.06
N PHE A 659 -22.65 26.98 -42.90
CA PHE A 659 -22.03 25.87 -42.17
C PHE A 659 -23.05 24.79 -41.76
N GLN A 660 -24.23 25.19 -41.27
CA GLN A 660 -25.32 24.27 -40.92
C GLN A 660 -25.83 23.46 -42.13
N ILE A 661 -25.90 24.08 -43.32
CA ILE A 661 -26.27 23.36 -44.54
C ILE A 661 -25.20 22.32 -44.90
N GLN A 662 -23.92 22.69 -44.80
CA GLN A 662 -22.81 21.79 -45.12
C GLN A 662 -22.71 20.61 -44.14
N ILE A 663 -22.87 20.85 -42.83
CA ILE A 663 -22.76 19.80 -41.81
C ILE A 663 -23.88 18.75 -41.96
N ARG A 664 -25.11 19.16 -42.30
CA ARG A 664 -26.22 18.23 -42.59
C ARG A 664 -25.96 17.37 -43.82
N LYS A 665 -25.42 17.96 -44.89
CA LYS A 665 -25.09 17.22 -46.13
C LYS A 665 -24.02 16.16 -45.89
N VAL A 666 -22.96 16.49 -45.14
CA VAL A 666 -21.88 15.55 -44.88
C VAL A 666 -22.22 14.54 -43.77
N ALA A 667 -23.15 14.85 -42.86
CA ALA A 667 -23.63 13.93 -41.83
C ALA A 667 -24.17 12.61 -42.41
N ALA A 668 -24.85 12.67 -43.56
CA ALA A 668 -25.39 11.53 -44.29
C ALA A 668 -24.32 10.63 -44.95
N THR A 669 -23.04 11.01 -44.91
CA THR A 669 -21.92 10.27 -45.49
C THR A 669 -20.96 9.78 -44.42
N ASP A 670 -20.10 8.80 -44.75
CA ASP A 670 -19.00 8.34 -43.89
C ASP A 670 -17.68 9.09 -44.13
N LEU A 671 -17.70 10.20 -44.87
CA LEU A 671 -16.49 10.97 -45.18
C LEU A 671 -15.85 11.55 -43.90
N THR A 672 -14.51 11.54 -43.90
CA THR A 672 -13.70 12.24 -42.90
C THR A 672 -13.90 13.74 -43.03
N VAL A 673 -14.26 14.37 -41.91
CA VAL A 673 -14.51 15.81 -41.83
C VAL A 673 -13.38 16.49 -41.08
N LEU A 674 -12.84 17.57 -41.64
CA LEU A 674 -11.84 18.41 -40.99
C LEU A 674 -12.44 19.78 -40.65
N PHE A 675 -12.70 20.02 -39.37
CA PHE A 675 -13.11 21.33 -38.86
C PHE A 675 -11.91 22.26 -38.70
N LYS A 676 -11.95 23.38 -39.43
CA LYS A 676 -11.00 24.48 -39.33
C LYS A 676 -11.65 25.65 -38.59
N GLY A 677 -10.87 26.38 -37.82
CA GLY A 677 -11.33 27.60 -37.15
C GLY A 677 -10.54 27.88 -35.89
N GLU A 678 -10.63 29.11 -35.41
CA GLU A 678 -9.91 29.57 -34.23
C GLU A 678 -10.27 28.78 -32.96
N THR A 679 -9.44 28.91 -31.92
CA THR A 679 -9.76 28.34 -30.61
C THR A 679 -11.04 28.99 -30.06
N GLY A 680 -11.95 28.19 -29.51
CA GLY A 680 -13.17 28.70 -28.88
C GLY A 680 -14.37 28.96 -29.80
N VAL A 681 -14.32 28.61 -31.10
CA VAL A 681 -15.45 28.78 -32.03
C VAL A 681 -16.54 27.70 -31.93
N GLY A 682 -16.28 26.58 -31.23
CA GLY A 682 -17.26 25.49 -31.05
C GLY A 682 -17.01 24.22 -31.88
N LYS A 683 -15.77 23.94 -32.31
CA LYS A 683 -15.43 22.74 -33.12
C LYS A 683 -15.86 21.41 -32.48
N GLY A 684 -15.73 21.27 -31.15
CA GLY A 684 -16.18 20.08 -30.43
C GLY A 684 -17.70 19.90 -30.44
N LEU A 685 -18.47 21.00 -30.40
CA LEU A 685 -19.93 20.96 -30.57
C LEU A 685 -20.30 20.53 -31.98
N ALA A 686 -19.63 21.09 -33.00
CA ALA A 686 -19.83 20.68 -34.38
C ALA A 686 -19.57 19.18 -34.61
N ALA A 687 -18.52 18.62 -34.02
CA ALA A 687 -18.25 17.18 -34.11
C ALA A 687 -19.36 16.32 -33.47
N ARG A 688 -19.93 16.76 -32.34
CA ARG A 688 -21.04 16.08 -31.69
C ARG A 688 -22.34 16.17 -32.50
N VAL A 689 -22.64 17.34 -33.08
CA VAL A 689 -23.78 17.53 -33.98
C VAL A 689 -23.64 16.64 -35.22
N LEU A 690 -22.44 16.59 -35.82
CA LEU A 690 -22.16 15.72 -36.96
C LEU A 690 -22.41 14.24 -36.62
N HIS A 691 -21.97 13.78 -35.45
CA HIS A 691 -22.22 12.41 -34.99
C HIS A 691 -23.71 12.13 -34.77
N ALA A 692 -24.42 13.03 -34.09
CA ALA A 692 -25.86 12.89 -33.81
C ALA A 692 -26.71 12.85 -35.10
N LEU A 693 -26.31 13.58 -36.14
CA LEU A 693 -26.99 13.60 -37.44
C LEU A 693 -26.56 12.45 -38.38
N SER A 694 -25.57 11.64 -37.99
CA SER A 694 -25.02 10.58 -38.84
C SER A 694 -25.73 9.24 -38.65
N ALA A 695 -25.54 8.32 -39.60
CA ALA A 695 -26.01 6.94 -39.49
C ALA A 695 -25.35 6.14 -38.34
N LYS A 696 -24.31 6.69 -37.70
CA LYS A 696 -23.59 6.08 -36.56
C LYS A 696 -23.94 6.72 -35.22
N CYS A 697 -25.08 7.42 -35.13
CA CYS A 697 -25.53 8.10 -33.90
C CYS A 697 -25.76 7.17 -32.71
N ASP A 698 -26.05 5.89 -32.97
CA ASP A 698 -26.25 4.87 -31.93
C ASP A 698 -24.91 4.28 -31.43
N GLY A 699 -23.80 4.58 -32.10
CA GLY A 699 -22.46 4.11 -31.75
C GLY A 699 -21.70 5.07 -30.82
N PRO A 700 -20.56 4.65 -30.24
CA PRO A 700 -19.80 5.47 -29.29
C PRO A 700 -19.16 6.71 -29.94
N PHE A 701 -19.24 7.86 -29.27
CA PHE A 701 -18.48 9.07 -29.62
C PHE A 701 -17.23 9.18 -28.75
N MET A 702 -16.06 8.88 -29.32
CA MET A 702 -14.78 8.94 -28.60
C MET A 702 -14.04 10.22 -28.97
N GLN A 703 -13.72 11.06 -27.98
CA GLN A 703 -12.94 12.27 -28.18
C GLN A 703 -11.50 12.07 -27.67
N VAL A 704 -10.53 12.50 -28.46
CA VAL A 704 -9.12 12.55 -28.08
C VAL A 704 -8.58 13.94 -28.38
N ASN A 705 -8.05 14.62 -27.37
CA ASN A 705 -7.30 15.86 -27.57
C ASN A 705 -5.82 15.52 -27.76
N CYS A 706 -5.26 15.90 -28.90
CA CYS A 706 -3.91 15.53 -29.28
C CYS A 706 -2.83 16.46 -28.68
N GLY A 707 -3.20 17.61 -28.12
CA GLY A 707 -2.29 18.58 -27.50
C GLY A 707 -2.26 18.55 -25.97
N ALA A 708 -3.23 17.89 -25.31
CA ALA A 708 -3.38 17.90 -23.85
C ALA A 708 -2.56 16.82 -23.11
N LEU A 709 -2.00 15.85 -23.83
CA LEU A 709 -1.26 14.71 -23.27
C LEU A 709 0.23 14.77 -23.61
N PRO A 710 1.13 14.31 -22.72
CA PRO A 710 2.53 14.10 -23.05
C PRO A 710 2.70 13.17 -24.26
N GLU A 711 3.70 13.42 -25.10
CA GLU A 711 3.96 12.70 -26.37
C GLU A 711 4.03 11.17 -26.21
N THR A 712 4.48 10.66 -25.06
CA THR A 712 4.58 9.22 -24.81
C THR A 712 3.27 8.55 -24.41
N LEU A 713 2.28 9.33 -23.96
CA LEU A 713 0.98 8.83 -23.51
C LEU A 713 -0.09 8.88 -24.61
N ILE A 714 0.09 9.74 -25.62
CA ILE A 714 -0.91 9.91 -26.69
C ILE A 714 -1.12 8.61 -27.48
N ASP A 715 -0.05 7.88 -27.81
CA ASP A 715 -0.12 6.60 -28.53
C ASP A 715 -0.82 5.52 -27.71
N SER A 716 -0.53 5.48 -26.40
CA SER A 716 -1.15 4.54 -25.47
C SER A 716 -2.64 4.83 -25.26
N GLU A 717 -3.05 6.10 -25.22
CA GLU A 717 -4.46 6.47 -25.17
C GLU A 717 -5.17 6.22 -26.51
N LEU A 718 -4.58 6.58 -27.65
CA LEU A 718 -5.20 6.38 -28.97
C LEU A 718 -5.32 4.89 -29.34
N PHE A 719 -4.20 4.16 -29.32
CA PHE A 719 -4.10 2.82 -29.88
C PHE A 719 -4.09 1.71 -28.82
N GLY A 720 -3.95 2.04 -27.53
CA GLY A 720 -3.82 1.04 -26.46
C GLY A 720 -2.43 0.42 -26.42
N HIS A 721 -2.18 -0.46 -25.45
CA HIS A 721 -0.90 -1.15 -25.31
C HIS A 721 -1.06 -2.59 -24.82
N GLU A 722 -0.12 -3.44 -25.21
CA GLU A 722 0.04 -4.79 -24.68
C GLU A 722 0.83 -4.80 -23.36
N ARG A 723 0.68 -5.86 -22.56
CA ARG A 723 1.46 -6.05 -21.34
C ARG A 723 2.96 -6.12 -21.69
N GLY A 724 3.77 -5.34 -21.00
CA GLY A 724 5.22 -5.26 -21.22
C GLY A 724 5.66 -4.32 -22.34
N ALA A 725 4.76 -3.55 -22.96
CA ALA A 725 5.10 -2.61 -24.03
C ALA A 725 6.10 -1.51 -23.62
N PHE A 726 6.15 -1.16 -22.33
CA PHE A 726 7.12 -0.25 -21.70
C PHE A 726 7.20 -0.55 -20.20
N THR A 727 8.18 0.03 -19.49
CA THR A 727 8.51 -0.33 -18.09
C THR A 727 7.38 -0.17 -17.07
N SER A 728 6.33 0.59 -17.40
CA SER A 728 5.12 0.76 -16.58
C SER A 728 3.86 0.10 -17.16
N ALA A 729 3.95 -0.62 -18.29
CA ALA A 729 2.85 -1.35 -18.93
C ALA A 729 2.62 -2.71 -18.27
N VAL A 730 2.20 -2.72 -17.01
CA VAL A 730 2.07 -3.96 -16.22
C VAL A 730 0.81 -4.77 -16.63
N SER A 731 -0.19 -4.12 -17.20
CA SER A 731 -1.43 -4.72 -17.71
C SER A 731 -1.70 -4.24 -19.15
N ARG A 732 -2.55 -4.97 -19.88
CA ARG A 732 -3.02 -4.57 -21.22
C ARG A 732 -4.09 -3.48 -21.10
N LYS A 733 -4.08 -2.49 -22.01
CA LYS A 733 -5.09 -1.42 -22.08
C LYS A 733 -5.65 -1.23 -23.49
N LEU A 734 -6.96 -1.09 -23.62
CA LEU A 734 -7.64 -0.78 -24.88
C LEU A 734 -7.50 0.69 -25.26
N GLY A 735 -7.27 0.97 -26.54
CA GLY A 735 -7.15 2.33 -27.08
C GLY A 735 -8.50 2.98 -27.40
N LYS A 736 -8.55 4.31 -27.44
CA LYS A 736 -9.74 5.09 -27.84
C LYS A 736 -10.19 4.81 -29.26
N VAL A 737 -9.26 4.43 -30.15
CA VAL A 737 -9.59 3.91 -31.49
C VAL A 737 -10.46 2.66 -31.34
N GLU A 738 -10.00 1.65 -30.60
CA GLU A 738 -10.72 0.39 -30.37
C GLU A 738 -12.11 0.61 -29.76
N LEU A 739 -12.20 1.52 -28.80
CA LEU A 739 -13.44 1.89 -28.11
C LEU A 739 -14.43 2.64 -29.02
N ALA A 740 -13.99 3.25 -30.13
CA ALA A 740 -14.84 3.97 -31.07
C ALA A 740 -15.54 3.08 -32.10
N LYS A 741 -15.42 1.75 -31.98
CA LYS A 741 -15.96 0.79 -32.94
C LYS A 741 -17.46 0.98 -33.16
N GLY A 742 -17.88 1.12 -34.42
CA GLY A 742 -19.28 1.34 -34.79
C GLY A 742 -19.78 2.77 -34.60
N GLY A 743 -18.95 3.68 -34.06
CA GLY A 743 -19.32 5.06 -33.77
C GLY A 743 -18.43 6.09 -34.48
N THR A 744 -18.01 7.13 -33.74
CA THR A 744 -17.21 8.25 -34.26
C THR A 744 -15.99 8.52 -33.37
N LEU A 745 -14.81 8.61 -33.96
CA LEU A 745 -13.58 9.06 -33.31
C LEU A 745 -13.33 10.53 -33.69
N PHE A 746 -13.43 11.42 -32.69
CA PHE A 746 -13.14 12.83 -32.82
C PHE A 746 -11.74 13.15 -32.32
N LEU A 747 -10.89 13.62 -33.23
CA LEU A 747 -9.53 14.05 -32.97
C LEU A 747 -9.50 15.58 -32.89
N ASP A 748 -9.37 16.11 -31.68
CA ASP A 748 -9.23 17.54 -31.45
C ASP A 748 -7.73 17.92 -31.48
N GLU A 749 -7.45 19.11 -32.02
CA GLU A 749 -6.09 19.65 -32.15
C GLU A 749 -5.12 18.71 -32.91
N VAL A 750 -5.55 18.16 -34.06
CA VAL A 750 -4.72 17.21 -34.84
C VAL A 750 -3.35 17.77 -35.27
N GLY A 751 -3.21 19.10 -35.33
CA GLY A 751 -1.94 19.78 -35.61
C GLY A 751 -0.90 19.67 -34.49
N ASP A 752 -1.24 19.07 -33.34
CA ASP A 752 -0.32 18.81 -32.23
C ASP A 752 0.18 17.36 -32.17
N MET A 753 -0.19 16.51 -33.14
CA MET A 753 0.29 15.12 -33.20
C MET A 753 1.78 15.05 -33.58
N THR A 754 2.52 14.15 -32.93
CA THR A 754 3.89 13.80 -33.32
C THR A 754 3.93 13.09 -34.68
N LEU A 755 5.04 13.15 -35.41
CA LEU A 755 5.19 12.48 -36.71
C LEU A 755 4.99 10.95 -36.63
N GLU A 756 5.31 10.33 -35.49
CA GLU A 756 5.07 8.90 -35.25
C GLU A 756 3.57 8.60 -35.11
N THR A 757 2.85 9.39 -34.29
CA THR A 757 1.39 9.28 -34.16
C THR A 757 0.71 9.49 -35.51
N GLN A 758 1.18 10.47 -36.29
CA GLN A 758 0.68 10.75 -37.64
C GLN A 758 0.82 9.54 -38.58
N ALA A 759 1.93 8.79 -38.51
CA ALA A 759 2.13 7.59 -39.32
C ALA A 759 1.15 6.46 -38.96
N ARG A 760 0.86 6.27 -37.66
CA ARG A 760 -0.13 5.28 -37.20
C ARG A 760 -1.55 5.70 -37.55
N MET A 761 -1.86 6.98 -37.41
CA MET A 761 -3.15 7.54 -37.79
C MET A 761 -3.43 7.42 -39.29
N LEU A 762 -2.39 7.56 -40.13
CA LEU A 762 -2.49 7.33 -41.57
C LEU A 762 -2.93 5.89 -41.88
N ARG A 763 -2.32 4.88 -41.25
CA ARG A 763 -2.74 3.47 -41.42
C ARG A 763 -4.21 3.26 -41.03
N LEU A 764 -4.64 3.87 -39.93
CA LEU A 764 -6.04 3.80 -39.51
C LEU A 764 -7.00 4.43 -40.54
N LEU A 765 -6.62 5.54 -41.16
CA LEU A 765 -7.43 6.23 -42.17
C LEU A 765 -7.42 5.53 -43.54
N GLU A 766 -6.30 4.93 -43.94
CA GLU A 766 -6.15 4.30 -45.26
C GLU A 766 -6.63 2.85 -45.28
N GLU A 767 -6.26 2.06 -44.26
CA GLU A 767 -6.48 0.62 -44.22
C GLU A 767 -7.61 0.22 -43.27
N GLY A 768 -8.07 1.13 -42.39
CA GLY A 768 -9.01 0.81 -41.33
C GLY A 768 -8.42 -0.09 -40.25
N THR A 769 -7.08 -0.17 -40.19
CA THR A 769 -6.34 -1.05 -39.29
C THR A 769 -5.32 -0.31 -38.44
N PHE A 770 -5.04 -0.85 -37.25
CA PHE A 770 -4.03 -0.34 -36.34
C PHE A 770 -3.42 -1.48 -35.49
N GLU A 771 -2.30 -1.19 -34.83
CA GLU A 771 -1.63 -2.10 -33.89
C GLU A 771 -1.57 -1.44 -32.52
N ARG A 772 -1.69 -2.22 -31.44
CA ARG A 772 -1.47 -1.73 -30.08
C ARG A 772 0.01 -1.44 -29.87
N VAL A 773 0.33 -0.48 -29.01
CA VAL A 773 1.73 -0.18 -28.65
C VAL A 773 2.35 -1.43 -28.02
N GLY A 774 3.48 -1.90 -28.59
CA GLY A 774 4.19 -3.10 -28.14
C GLY A 774 3.55 -4.43 -28.57
N GLY A 775 2.45 -4.40 -29.33
CA GLY A 775 1.81 -5.58 -29.91
C GLY A 775 2.12 -5.72 -31.41
N SER A 776 1.99 -6.94 -31.92
CA SER A 776 2.10 -7.25 -33.37
C SER A 776 0.77 -7.66 -34.00
N GLU A 777 -0.32 -7.64 -33.23
CA GLU A 777 -1.66 -7.95 -33.73
C GLU A 777 -2.24 -6.75 -34.48
N THR A 778 -2.48 -6.91 -35.78
CA THR A 778 -3.19 -5.92 -36.60
C THR A 778 -4.70 -6.06 -36.40
N LEU A 779 -5.34 -5.01 -35.90
CA LEU A 779 -6.77 -4.95 -35.60
C LEU A 779 -7.50 -4.12 -36.64
N SER A 780 -8.66 -4.57 -37.10
CA SER A 780 -9.52 -3.81 -38.01
C SER A 780 -10.71 -3.20 -37.29
N ILE A 781 -11.00 -1.93 -37.58
CA ILE A 781 -12.10 -1.21 -36.99
C ILE A 781 -12.85 -0.35 -38.00
N GLN A 782 -14.18 -0.28 -37.84
CA GLN A 782 -15.04 0.62 -38.58
C GLN A 782 -15.54 1.73 -37.66
N ALA A 783 -14.88 2.89 -37.69
CA ALA A 783 -15.30 4.10 -37.00
C ALA A 783 -15.25 5.29 -37.97
N ARG A 784 -16.17 6.25 -37.83
CA ARG A 784 -16.08 7.50 -38.60
C ARG A 784 -15.02 8.40 -37.97
N ILE A 785 -14.11 8.97 -38.76
CA ILE A 785 -13.09 9.88 -38.26
C ILE A 785 -13.54 11.33 -38.48
N VAL A 786 -13.42 12.14 -37.42
CA VAL A 786 -13.67 13.59 -37.45
C VAL A 786 -12.46 14.27 -36.83
N ALA A 787 -11.91 15.28 -37.49
CA ALA A 787 -10.72 15.99 -37.03
C ALA A 787 -11.00 17.48 -36.86
N ALA A 788 -10.32 18.13 -35.92
CA ALA A 788 -10.37 19.57 -35.72
C ALA A 788 -8.97 20.15 -35.53
N THR A 789 -8.75 21.36 -36.07
CA THR A 789 -7.49 22.09 -35.90
C THR A 789 -7.74 23.59 -35.86
N ASN A 790 -6.88 24.31 -35.13
CA ASN A 790 -6.74 25.76 -35.17
C ASN A 790 -5.48 26.22 -35.91
N ARG A 791 -4.61 25.29 -36.33
CA ARG A 791 -3.36 25.56 -37.07
C ARG A 791 -3.54 25.36 -38.57
N ASP A 792 -2.73 26.07 -39.35
CA ASP A 792 -2.64 25.83 -40.79
C ASP A 792 -1.80 24.57 -41.08
N LEU A 793 -2.49 23.45 -41.28
CA LEU A 793 -1.84 22.18 -41.61
C LEU A 793 -1.06 22.24 -42.94
N LYS A 794 -1.43 23.12 -43.88
CA LYS A 794 -0.74 23.24 -45.17
C LYS A 794 0.62 23.91 -44.99
N GLU A 795 0.71 24.91 -44.13
CA GLU A 795 2.00 25.50 -43.75
C GLU A 795 2.88 24.50 -42.98
N MET A 796 2.28 23.69 -42.09
CA MET A 796 3.00 22.66 -41.34
C MET A 796 3.55 21.54 -42.24
N VAL A 797 2.84 21.20 -43.33
CA VAL A 797 3.36 20.30 -44.37
C VAL A 797 4.60 20.91 -45.04
N ASN A 798 4.55 22.19 -45.41
CA ASN A 798 5.71 22.88 -46.00
C ASN A 798 6.90 22.99 -45.02
N ALA A 799 6.62 23.09 -43.72
CA ALA A 799 7.63 23.12 -42.66
C ALA A 799 8.15 21.73 -42.25
N GLY A 800 7.60 20.64 -42.80
CA GLY A 800 7.98 19.26 -42.48
C GLY A 800 7.52 18.77 -41.10
N THR A 801 6.65 19.50 -40.41
CA THR A 801 6.12 19.13 -39.08
C THR A 801 4.79 18.37 -39.17
N PHE A 802 4.18 18.29 -40.35
CA PHE A 802 3.00 17.49 -40.61
C PHE A 802 3.15 16.71 -41.92
N ARG A 803 2.69 15.46 -41.96
CA ARG A 803 2.83 14.62 -43.16
C ARG A 803 1.83 15.01 -44.24
N GLU A 804 2.32 15.08 -45.47
CA GLU A 804 1.51 15.43 -46.64
C GLU A 804 0.40 14.40 -46.93
N ASP A 805 0.72 13.12 -46.82
CA ASP A 805 -0.22 12.00 -47.03
C ASP A 805 -1.42 12.06 -46.06
N LEU A 806 -1.15 12.22 -44.77
CA LEU A 806 -2.16 12.35 -43.73
C LEU A 806 -3.03 13.61 -43.93
N TYR A 807 -2.41 14.73 -44.33
CA TYR A 807 -3.14 15.96 -44.60
C TYR A 807 -4.22 15.76 -45.66
N TYR A 808 -3.90 15.11 -46.78
CA TYR A 808 -4.88 14.88 -47.84
C TYR A 808 -6.02 13.95 -47.41
N ARG A 809 -5.77 12.99 -46.50
CA ARG A 809 -6.83 12.09 -45.98
C ARG A 809 -7.73 12.76 -44.96
N LEU A 810 -7.17 13.58 -44.09
CA LEU A 810 -7.96 14.38 -43.15
C LEU A 810 -8.76 15.47 -43.86
N ASN A 811 -8.17 16.11 -44.88
CA ASN A 811 -8.79 17.19 -45.65
C ASN A 811 -9.78 16.69 -46.73
N ALA A 812 -10.42 15.53 -46.53
CA ALA A 812 -11.41 14.98 -47.46
C ALA A 812 -12.66 15.87 -47.56
N PHE A 813 -13.15 16.40 -46.43
CA PHE A 813 -14.21 17.41 -46.40
C PHE A 813 -13.89 18.52 -45.38
N PRO A 814 -13.19 19.58 -45.80
CA PRO A 814 -12.87 20.70 -44.91
C PRO A 814 -14.08 21.60 -44.70
N MET A 815 -14.40 21.89 -43.44
CA MET A 815 -15.41 22.88 -43.07
C MET A 815 -14.81 23.91 -42.13
N SER A 816 -15.05 25.18 -42.42
CA SER A 816 -14.54 26.29 -41.60
C SER A 816 -15.67 26.82 -40.72
N LEU A 817 -15.49 26.82 -39.40
CA LEU A 817 -16.40 27.51 -38.51
C LEU A 817 -16.00 29.00 -38.45
N PRO A 818 -16.95 29.93 -38.67
CA PRO A 818 -16.66 31.36 -38.58
C PRO A 818 -16.33 31.76 -37.14
N SER A 819 -15.37 32.68 -37.02
CA SER A 819 -15.04 33.34 -35.76
C SER A 819 -16.20 34.20 -35.27
N LEU A 820 -16.30 34.47 -33.97
CA LEU A 820 -17.42 35.23 -33.42
C LEU A 820 -17.48 36.66 -33.98
N ARG A 821 -16.33 37.27 -34.29
CA ARG A 821 -16.23 38.59 -34.93
C ARG A 821 -16.80 38.64 -36.36
N GLU A 822 -16.89 37.50 -37.05
CA GLU A 822 -17.48 37.40 -38.39
C GLU A 822 -19.01 37.19 -38.33
N ARG A 823 -19.55 36.95 -37.12
CA ARG A 823 -20.98 36.75 -36.85
C ARG A 823 -21.45 37.52 -35.61
N LYS A 824 -21.14 38.83 -35.56
CA LYS A 824 -21.52 39.72 -34.45
C LYS A 824 -23.05 39.82 -34.24
N GLU A 825 -23.82 39.50 -35.28
CA GLU A 825 -25.29 39.41 -35.26
C GLU A 825 -25.80 38.28 -34.34
N ASP A 826 -25.00 37.24 -34.10
CA ASP A 826 -25.37 36.09 -33.25
C ASP A 826 -25.05 36.33 -31.75
N ILE A 827 -24.30 37.39 -31.41
CA ILE A 827 -23.88 37.69 -30.04
C ILE A 827 -25.07 37.89 -29.07
N PRO A 828 -26.16 38.59 -29.43
CA PRO A 828 -27.31 38.76 -28.54
C PRO A 828 -27.93 37.42 -28.13
N ASP A 829 -28.17 36.53 -29.09
CA ASP A 829 -28.77 35.21 -28.84
C ASP A 829 -27.85 34.32 -28.01
N LEU A 830 -26.55 34.34 -28.30
CA LEU A 830 -25.53 33.61 -27.54
C LEU A 830 -25.44 34.11 -26.10
N ALA A 831 -25.44 35.44 -25.91
CA ALA A 831 -25.35 36.06 -24.59
C ALA A 831 -26.58 35.73 -23.74
N GLU A 832 -27.79 35.83 -24.32
CA GLU A 832 -29.03 35.50 -23.63
C GLU A 832 -29.10 34.00 -23.28
N PHE A 833 -28.64 33.12 -24.18
CA PHE A 833 -28.53 31.69 -23.91
C PHE A 833 -27.58 31.37 -22.74
N PHE A 834 -26.36 31.93 -22.75
CA PHE A 834 -25.39 31.69 -21.68
C PHE A 834 -25.86 32.28 -20.35
N LYS A 835 -26.48 33.46 -20.38
CA LYS A 835 -27.12 34.07 -19.21
C LYS A 835 -28.16 33.13 -18.63
N HIS A 836 -29.12 32.68 -19.44
CA HIS A 836 -30.19 31.81 -18.97
C HIS A 836 -29.65 30.51 -18.39
N ARG A 837 -28.70 29.88 -19.09
CA ARG A 837 -28.06 28.63 -18.64
C ARG A 837 -27.35 28.77 -17.30
N MET A 838 -26.61 29.86 -17.07
CA MET A 838 -25.92 30.12 -15.80
C MET A 838 -26.90 30.54 -14.69
N ALA A 839 -27.92 31.33 -15.03
CA ALA A 839 -28.97 31.74 -14.10
C ALA A 839 -29.73 30.52 -13.55
N THR A 840 -30.10 29.56 -14.41
CA THR A 840 -30.71 28.28 -13.98
C THR A 840 -29.78 27.46 -13.09
N HIS A 841 -28.48 27.41 -13.41
CA HIS A 841 -27.50 26.67 -12.60
C HIS A 841 -27.34 27.24 -11.19
N LEU A 842 -27.49 28.56 -11.04
CA LEU A 842 -27.39 29.27 -9.77
C LEU A 842 -28.73 29.51 -9.08
N ASP A 843 -29.83 28.99 -9.65
CA ASP A 843 -31.21 29.24 -9.20
C ASP A 843 -31.54 30.74 -9.02
N LYS A 844 -31.02 31.58 -9.94
CA LYS A 844 -31.23 33.03 -9.98
C LYS A 844 -32.22 33.40 -11.09
N GLN A 845 -33.11 34.37 -10.82
CA GLN A 845 -33.90 35.02 -11.86
C GLN A 845 -33.20 36.29 -12.34
N ILE A 846 -32.84 36.31 -13.62
CA ILE A 846 -32.19 37.45 -14.28
C ILE A 846 -33.02 37.88 -15.49
N GLU A 847 -33.42 39.15 -15.48
CA GLU A 847 -34.18 39.80 -16.54
C GLU A 847 -33.40 39.84 -17.88
N PRO A 848 -34.07 40.05 -19.03
CA PRO A 848 -33.41 40.13 -20.34
C PRO A 848 -32.30 41.18 -20.37
N LEU A 849 -31.22 40.90 -21.11
CA LEU A 849 -30.08 41.84 -21.23
C LEU A 849 -30.56 43.19 -21.78
N ALA A 850 -30.17 44.27 -21.11
CA ALA A 850 -30.46 45.63 -21.56
C ALA A 850 -29.78 45.93 -22.91
N VAL A 851 -30.36 46.83 -23.70
CA VAL A 851 -29.87 47.15 -25.06
C VAL A 851 -28.42 47.68 -25.01
N GLU A 852 -28.11 48.46 -23.98
CA GLU A 852 -26.79 49.05 -23.75
C GLU A 852 -25.71 47.99 -23.49
N VAL A 853 -26.09 46.88 -22.84
CA VAL A 853 -25.21 45.72 -22.58
C VAL A 853 -24.95 44.97 -23.89
N ILE A 854 -25.99 44.77 -24.71
CA ILE A 854 -25.87 44.09 -26.00
C ILE A 854 -24.97 44.89 -26.95
N GLU A 855 -25.13 46.21 -27.02
CA GLU A 855 -24.28 47.09 -27.85
C GLU A 855 -22.80 46.97 -27.47
N VAL A 856 -22.49 46.92 -26.18
CA VAL A 856 -21.11 46.73 -25.68
C VAL A 856 -20.57 45.36 -26.05
N LEU A 857 -21.37 44.30 -25.91
CA LEU A 857 -20.96 42.95 -26.29
C LEU A 857 -20.72 42.82 -27.81
N GLN A 858 -21.53 43.48 -28.64
CA GLN A 858 -21.37 43.48 -30.10
C GLN A 858 -20.18 44.33 -30.58
N ALA A 859 -19.81 45.38 -29.85
CA ALA A 859 -18.65 46.20 -30.16
C ALA A 859 -17.31 45.47 -29.96
N CYS A 860 -17.28 44.42 -29.14
CA CYS A 860 -16.07 43.65 -28.86
C CYS A 860 -15.70 42.64 -29.96
N ASP A 861 -14.40 42.36 -30.09
CA ASP A 861 -13.86 41.48 -31.13
C ASP A 861 -13.69 40.01 -30.69
N TRP A 862 -13.82 39.73 -29.38
CA TRP A 862 -13.82 38.38 -28.79
C TRP A 862 -12.70 37.46 -29.34
N PRO A 863 -11.41 37.75 -29.06
CA PRO A 863 -10.29 36.94 -29.53
C PRO A 863 -10.34 35.45 -29.08
N GLY A 864 -10.99 35.14 -27.95
CA GLY A 864 -11.27 33.78 -27.50
C GLY A 864 -12.61 33.22 -28.00
N ASN A 865 -13.24 33.91 -28.95
CA ASN A 865 -14.50 33.55 -29.62
C ASN A 865 -15.64 33.27 -28.61
N VAL A 866 -16.49 32.27 -28.89
CA VAL A 866 -17.69 31.94 -28.10
C VAL A 866 -17.33 31.59 -26.65
N ARG A 867 -16.17 30.96 -26.42
CA ARG A 867 -15.69 30.60 -25.07
C ARG A 867 -15.41 31.84 -24.21
N GLU A 868 -14.87 32.91 -24.79
CA GLU A 868 -14.61 34.15 -24.07
C GLU A 868 -15.92 34.92 -23.76
N LEU A 869 -16.86 34.93 -24.71
CA LEU A 869 -18.20 35.47 -24.50
C LEU A 869 -18.93 34.71 -23.37
N GLU A 870 -18.91 33.38 -23.41
CA GLU A 870 -19.48 32.51 -22.38
C GLU A 870 -18.90 32.82 -21.00
N HIS A 871 -17.58 32.90 -20.87
CA HIS A 871 -16.91 33.20 -19.60
C HIS A 871 -17.27 34.60 -19.09
N THR A 872 -17.35 35.58 -19.98
CA THR A 872 -17.70 36.96 -19.63
C THR A 872 -19.12 37.07 -19.11
N ILE A 873 -20.09 36.44 -19.78
CA ILE A 873 -21.50 36.41 -19.35
C ILE A 873 -21.66 35.61 -18.06
N ASN A 874 -21.02 34.44 -17.95
CA ASN A 874 -21.05 33.64 -16.72
C ASN A 874 -20.54 34.45 -15.52
N ARG A 875 -19.44 35.20 -15.69
CA ARG A 875 -18.92 36.09 -14.64
C ARG A 875 -19.90 37.20 -14.30
N ALA A 876 -20.50 37.85 -15.30
CA ALA A 876 -21.47 38.91 -15.08
C ALA A 876 -22.69 38.42 -14.26
N VAL A 877 -23.20 37.22 -14.55
CA VAL A 877 -24.29 36.56 -13.80
C VAL A 877 -23.92 36.26 -12.33
N ILE A 878 -22.64 35.98 -12.06
CA ILE A 878 -22.16 35.73 -10.69
C ILE A 878 -22.01 37.04 -9.91
N VAL A 879 -21.48 38.07 -10.56
CA VAL A 879 -21.14 39.37 -9.95
C VAL A 879 -22.37 40.26 -9.77
N CYS A 880 -23.38 40.15 -10.64
CA CYS A 880 -24.58 40.99 -10.56
C CYS A 880 -25.27 40.82 -9.19
N GLN A 881 -25.47 41.95 -8.52
CA GLN A 881 -26.10 42.01 -7.20
C GLN A 881 -27.63 42.04 -7.28
N ASP A 882 -28.16 42.63 -8.35
CA ASP A 882 -29.58 42.71 -8.67
C ASP A 882 -29.99 41.67 -9.74
N SER A 883 -31.29 41.57 -10.04
CA SER A 883 -31.86 40.72 -11.10
C SER A 883 -31.59 41.24 -12.53
N GLN A 884 -30.68 42.21 -12.68
CA GLN A 884 -30.32 42.86 -13.94
C GLN A 884 -28.80 42.88 -14.11
N ILE A 885 -28.31 42.61 -15.31
CA ILE A 885 -26.88 42.69 -15.63
C ILE A 885 -26.61 44.09 -16.15
N GLU A 886 -25.73 44.83 -15.49
CA GLU A 886 -25.31 46.16 -15.93
C GLU A 886 -24.02 46.10 -16.74
N VAL A 887 -23.73 47.17 -17.49
CA VAL A 887 -22.49 47.27 -18.29
C VAL A 887 -21.22 47.16 -17.41
N ALA A 888 -21.30 47.59 -16.14
CA ALA A 888 -20.22 47.47 -15.18
C ALA A 888 -19.86 46.00 -14.85
N ASP A 889 -20.85 45.09 -14.88
CA ASP A 889 -20.67 43.67 -14.53
C ASP A 889 -19.96 42.88 -15.64
N ILE A 890 -20.04 43.35 -16.89
CA ILE A 890 -19.35 42.75 -18.04
C ILE A 890 -17.82 42.89 -17.87
N GLY A 891 -17.36 43.88 -17.10
CA GLY A 891 -15.95 44.08 -16.76
C GLY A 891 -15.05 44.41 -17.96
N LEU A 892 -15.63 44.84 -19.08
CA LEU A 892 -14.92 45.20 -20.32
C LEU A 892 -14.45 46.68 -20.34
N ILE A 893 -15.05 47.55 -19.51
CA ILE A 893 -14.75 49.01 -19.45
C ILE A 893 -13.39 49.33 -18.79
N ASN A 894 -12.71 48.36 -18.17
CA ASN A 894 -11.36 48.55 -17.63
C ASN A 894 -10.24 48.04 -18.55
N SER A 895 -10.44 48.16 -19.87
CA SER A 895 -9.40 47.92 -20.87
C SER A 895 -9.00 49.23 -21.57
N SER A 896 -8.47 50.18 -20.78
CA SER A 896 -7.35 51.10 -21.12
C SER A 896 -7.25 52.26 -20.11
N PRO A 897 -6.24 52.33 -19.23
CA PRO A 897 -5.61 53.61 -18.95
C PRO A 897 -4.72 53.99 -20.16
N PRO A 898 -4.55 55.29 -20.47
CA PRO A 898 -3.74 55.72 -21.59
C PRO A 898 -2.32 55.15 -21.48
N VAL A 899 -1.83 54.70 -22.63
CA VAL A 899 -0.43 54.32 -22.85
C VAL A 899 0.45 55.43 -22.29
N SER A 900 1.10 55.15 -21.17
CA SER A 900 2.34 55.80 -20.78
C SER A 900 3.44 55.08 -21.55
N PRO A 901 4.28 55.78 -22.34
CA PRO A 901 5.37 55.15 -23.04
C PRO A 901 6.43 54.79 -22.02
N ASP A 902 6.58 53.49 -21.79
CA ASP A 902 7.79 52.77 -21.35
C ASP A 902 7.41 51.62 -20.41
N ARG A 903 7.09 50.47 -21.00
CA ARG A 903 7.42 49.19 -20.38
C ARG A 903 8.22 48.37 -21.38
N GLU A 904 9.54 48.50 -21.28
CA GLU A 904 10.48 47.52 -21.81
C GLU A 904 9.97 46.11 -21.47
N ILE A 905 9.86 45.25 -22.50
CA ILE A 905 9.77 43.82 -22.30
C ILE A 905 11.12 43.38 -21.72
N VAL A 906 11.22 43.41 -20.40
CA VAL A 906 12.41 42.95 -19.69
C VAL A 906 12.39 41.42 -19.63
N PRO A 907 13.53 40.76 -19.87
CA PRO A 907 13.65 39.32 -19.69
C PRO A 907 13.15 38.88 -18.30
N MET A 908 12.56 37.69 -18.21
CA MET A 908 11.97 37.15 -16.97
C MET A 908 12.90 37.28 -15.74
N ALA A 909 14.21 37.09 -15.94
CA ALA A 909 15.22 37.24 -14.90
C ALA A 909 15.32 38.68 -14.35
N GLU A 910 15.16 39.70 -15.19
CA GLU A 910 15.23 41.11 -14.80
C GLU A 910 13.93 41.57 -14.12
N PHE A 911 12.78 41.05 -14.57
CA PHE A 911 11.52 41.24 -13.86
C PHE A 911 11.56 40.63 -12.46
N GLU A 912 12.03 39.39 -12.35
CA GLU A 912 12.19 38.69 -11.08
C GLU A 912 13.17 39.42 -10.15
N ARG A 913 14.30 39.91 -10.70
CA ARG A 913 15.28 40.72 -9.95
C ARG A 913 14.65 42.00 -9.39
N ARG A 914 13.90 42.75 -10.20
CA ARG A 914 13.24 43.99 -9.77
C ARG A 914 12.18 43.74 -8.71
N TYR A 915 11.41 42.67 -8.85
CA TYR A 915 10.38 42.30 -7.88
C TYR A 915 10.98 41.88 -6.53
N ILE A 916 12.01 41.03 -6.53
CA ILE A 916 12.72 40.61 -5.31
C ILE A 916 13.38 41.83 -4.62
N LEU A 917 13.99 42.75 -5.37
CA LEU A 917 14.54 43.99 -4.82
C LEU A 917 13.48 44.89 -4.16
N LYS A 918 12.28 44.98 -4.75
CA LYS A 918 11.16 45.76 -4.20
C LYS A 918 10.71 45.18 -2.85
N VAL A 919 10.57 43.85 -2.76
CA VAL A 919 10.19 43.18 -1.51
C VAL A 919 11.30 43.30 -0.46
N LEU A 920 12.57 43.13 -0.85
CA LEU A 920 13.71 43.30 0.07
C LEU A 920 13.80 44.73 0.62
N LYS A 921 13.50 45.76 -0.16
CA LYS A 921 13.44 47.15 0.34
C LYS A 921 12.27 47.36 1.29
N ALA A 922 11.09 46.81 0.97
CA ALA A 922 9.91 46.92 1.82
C ALA A 922 10.09 46.23 3.18
N THR A 923 10.92 45.18 3.25
CA THR A 923 11.25 44.48 4.51
C THR A 923 12.56 44.94 5.16
N ASN A 924 13.12 46.08 4.76
CA ASN A 924 14.41 46.60 5.26
C ASN A 924 15.56 45.56 5.19
N TRP A 925 15.60 44.79 4.10
CA TRP A 925 16.58 43.73 3.83
C TRP A 925 16.55 42.57 4.83
N LYS A 926 15.47 42.43 5.60
CA LYS A 926 15.26 41.30 6.52
C LYS A 926 14.79 40.09 5.71
N ILE A 927 15.63 39.05 5.65
CA ILE A 927 15.37 37.84 4.85
C ILE A 927 14.56 36.80 5.64
N ARG A 928 14.82 36.63 6.94
CA ARG A 928 14.20 35.61 7.81
C ARG A 928 13.26 36.23 8.87
N GLY A 929 12.26 35.46 9.28
CA GLY A 929 11.26 35.84 10.29
C GLY A 929 9.85 35.96 9.69
N THR A 930 8.84 36.12 10.54
CA THR A 930 7.42 36.27 10.15
C THR A 930 7.19 37.46 9.21
N GLU A 931 7.98 38.52 9.35
CA GLU A 931 7.97 39.72 8.47
C GLU A 931 9.15 39.75 7.47
N GLY A 932 9.82 38.61 7.26
CA GLY A 932 10.96 38.52 6.34
C GLY A 932 10.53 38.43 4.87
N ALA A 933 11.41 38.87 3.97
CA ALA A 933 11.18 38.83 2.52
C ALA A 933 10.89 37.41 2.00
N ALA A 934 11.48 36.38 2.61
CA ALA A 934 11.23 34.98 2.24
C ALA A 934 9.77 34.56 2.51
N THR A 935 9.20 35.02 3.63
CA THR A 935 7.82 34.73 4.03
C THR A 935 6.83 35.46 3.11
N LEU A 936 7.09 36.73 2.78
CA LEU A 936 6.27 37.51 1.84
C LEU A 936 6.32 36.98 0.41
N LEU A 937 7.46 36.43 -0.01
CA LEU A 937 7.63 35.78 -1.32
C LEU A 937 7.17 34.31 -1.32
N GLN A 938 6.72 33.77 -0.17
CA GLN A 938 6.36 32.36 0.00
C GLN A 938 7.46 31.37 -0.44
N LEU A 939 8.72 31.74 -0.19
CA LEU A 939 9.89 30.91 -0.53
C LEU A 939 10.66 30.53 0.74
N PRO A 940 11.28 29.34 0.79
CA PRO A 940 12.25 29.02 1.84
C PRO A 940 13.39 30.05 1.83
N PRO A 941 13.91 30.50 2.98
CA PRO A 941 14.99 31.49 3.04
C PRO A 941 16.24 31.08 2.27
N SER A 942 16.58 29.79 2.25
CA SER A 942 17.68 29.21 1.46
C SER A 942 17.49 29.42 -0.05
N THR A 943 16.25 29.29 -0.54
CA THR A 943 15.90 29.46 -1.95
C THR A 943 15.97 30.93 -2.36
N LEU A 944 15.52 31.84 -1.49
CA LEU A 944 15.66 33.27 -1.72
C LEU A 944 17.14 33.70 -1.74
N TYR A 945 17.98 33.17 -0.84
CA TYR A 945 19.43 33.41 -0.87
C TYR A 945 20.08 32.96 -2.20
N ASN A 946 19.73 31.76 -2.68
CA ASN A 946 20.24 31.23 -3.95
C ASN A 946 19.75 32.07 -5.15
N LYS A 947 18.50 32.53 -5.14
CA LYS A 947 17.96 33.43 -6.18
C LYS A 947 18.64 34.80 -6.15
N MET A 948 18.89 35.36 -4.96
CA MET A 948 19.65 36.61 -4.80
C MET A 948 21.07 36.48 -5.35
N GLN A 949 21.76 35.36 -5.11
CA GLN A 949 23.09 35.11 -5.69
C GLN A 949 23.05 34.98 -7.21
N LYS A 950 22.12 34.17 -7.76
CA LYS A 950 21.97 33.99 -9.21
C LYS A 950 21.60 35.28 -9.94
N LEU A 951 20.77 36.13 -9.32
CA LEU A 951 20.32 37.41 -9.88
C LEU A 951 21.26 38.57 -9.55
N GLY A 952 22.39 38.34 -8.87
CA GLY A 952 23.38 39.37 -8.54
C GLY A 952 22.89 40.45 -7.56
N ILE A 953 21.93 40.12 -6.69
CA ILE A 953 21.36 41.04 -5.70
C ILE A 953 22.20 40.99 -4.42
N LYS A 954 22.86 42.11 -4.09
CA LYS A 954 23.62 42.28 -2.84
C LYS A 954 22.97 43.36 -1.97
N ARG A 955 23.11 43.21 -0.65
CA ARG A 955 22.66 44.22 0.32
C ARG A 955 23.49 45.51 0.13
N PRO A 956 22.85 46.70 0.06
CA PRO A 956 23.52 47.99 0.01
C PRO A 956 24.38 48.23 1.25
#